data_AF-A0A1V6EB73-F1
#
_entry.id   AF-A0A1V6EB73-F1
#
_cell.length_a   1.000
_cell.length_b   1.000
_cell.length_c   1.000
_cell.angle_alpha   90.00
_cell.angle_beta   90.00
_cell.angle_gamma   90.00
#
_symmetry.space_group_name_H-M   'P 1'
#
loop_
_entity.id
_entity.type
_entity.pdbx_description
1 polymer ?
#
loop_
_entity_poly.entity_id
_entity_poly.type
_entity_poly.pdbx_seq_one_letter_code
_entity_poly.pdbx_strand_id
1 'polypeptide(L)'
;MAIGKDDRRRIEKLVGDCRALLEAEFGAQFQTIFGIGLDGSIADMNTLGHLSDNEQRIALALRQELLHYAEGKAEKKALAAATEKLLREIAFTTLNRFAALKLCERREFLFESIGSGYSSRGFELYCRLAGPSLGESYQRYVCYLESVFDELSLDLGALFDRRAPGAILFPREKALLALLEFLNDASLNHLWAEDETIGWMYQYFNSKDERREMRAESGGAPRNSRELAVRNQFFTPRYVVRFLVDNSLGRLWYEMTRGETGLSDMCTLLVRKPHVRFLAKDEKAPASEDENTDYHPYRALKDPREIRMLDPACGSMHFGLYAFDLYEVMYREAWDRSPECFSDLRAAGMSRDEFLKRIPAMVIEHNIHGIDIDRRCTQIAALSLWLRAQRSWKEAAIPAASRPKILKSNIACAEPMPGEATFLEEYAASLKPSLLGDFVKAVWQDMRLAGEAGSLLKIDDTIQSALKKAKTAWDVWTKDIQKRSLAGLFEDRSSDDFKAMLGYDIREIKDVSEWEGMELKLLSALKGFAEAAQTVNGTGKRLFADDAAAGFAFIDLCRKCYDVVLMNPPFGEAAAGSKQYIADEYERSKNDLASAFIEMGLKRLERRGYLGAITTRTIFFLSSHTRFREEIVLKEAKPVVFADLGFGVLDAMVETAAYVLEKV
;
A
#
# COMPACT_ATOMS: atom_id res chain seq x y z
N MET A 1 3.79 -24.89 0.22
CA MET A 1 2.60 -25.46 0.92
C MET A 1 2.12 -24.41 1.92
N ALA A 2 0.89 -24.47 2.45
CA ALA A 2 0.51 -23.49 3.50
C ALA A 2 1.37 -23.72 4.75
N ILE A 3 1.88 -22.66 5.39
CA ILE A 3 2.75 -22.78 6.56
C ILE A 3 1.94 -23.33 7.74
N GLY A 4 2.38 -24.48 8.27
CA GLY A 4 1.72 -25.21 9.35
C GLY A 4 1.87 -24.53 10.72
N LYS A 5 1.10 -24.99 11.72
CA LYS A 5 1.11 -24.40 13.08
C LYS A 5 2.49 -24.46 13.75
N ASP A 6 3.23 -25.55 13.57
CA ASP A 6 4.55 -25.72 14.19
C ASP A 6 5.57 -24.76 13.58
N ASP A 7 5.53 -24.61 12.27
CA ASP A 7 6.36 -23.67 11.53
C ASP A 7 6.03 -22.22 11.90
N ARG A 8 4.74 -21.88 12.04
CA ARG A 8 4.33 -20.57 12.55
C ARG A 8 4.91 -20.29 13.94
N ARG A 9 4.94 -21.28 14.84
CA ARG A 9 5.58 -21.14 16.16
C ARG A 9 7.09 -20.92 16.06
N ARG A 10 7.77 -21.54 15.09
CA ARG A 10 9.20 -21.30 14.82
C ARG A 10 9.43 -19.87 14.33
N ILE A 11 8.59 -19.37 13.42
CA ILE A 11 8.65 -17.98 12.94
C ILE A 11 8.37 -17.00 14.10
N GLU A 12 7.35 -17.26 14.92
CA GLU A 12 7.02 -16.43 16.09
C GLU A 12 8.21 -16.33 17.05
N LYS A 13 8.87 -17.45 17.35
CA LYS A 13 10.08 -17.48 18.18
C LYS A 13 11.23 -16.70 17.55
N LEU A 14 11.54 -16.96 16.27
CA LEU A 14 12.58 -16.26 15.52
C LEU A 14 12.39 -14.74 15.60
N VAL A 15 11.19 -14.26 15.30
CA VAL A 15 10.88 -12.84 15.27
C VAL A 15 11.02 -12.23 16.66
N GLY A 16 10.56 -12.92 17.71
CA GLY A 16 10.75 -12.48 19.10
C GLY A 16 12.22 -12.34 19.48
N ASP A 17 13.02 -13.36 19.18
CA ASP A 17 14.46 -13.39 19.48
C ASP A 17 15.22 -12.27 18.72
N CYS A 18 14.95 -12.12 17.43
CA CYS A 18 15.56 -11.06 16.60
C CYS A 18 15.13 -9.67 17.04
N ARG A 19 13.84 -9.46 17.35
CA ARG A 19 13.33 -8.16 17.80
C ARG A 19 13.98 -7.74 19.10
N ALA A 20 14.02 -8.62 20.10
CA ALA A 20 14.65 -8.33 21.39
C ALA A 20 16.13 -7.98 21.24
N LEU A 21 16.86 -8.71 20.39
CA LEU A 21 18.26 -8.44 20.08
C LEU A 21 18.45 -7.05 19.45
N LEU A 22 17.64 -6.72 18.44
CA LEU A 22 17.77 -5.47 17.68
C LEU A 22 17.33 -4.25 18.49
N GLU A 23 16.24 -4.34 19.25
CA GLU A 23 15.81 -3.25 20.14
C GLU A 23 16.85 -2.97 21.23
N ALA A 24 17.46 -4.01 21.81
CA ALA A 24 18.54 -3.84 22.78
C ALA A 24 19.79 -3.20 22.14
N GLU A 25 20.18 -3.67 20.96
CA GLU A 25 21.36 -3.15 20.24
C GLU A 25 21.20 -1.69 19.85
N PHE A 26 20.09 -1.33 19.20
CA PHE A 26 19.86 0.04 18.75
C PHE A 26 19.53 0.97 19.93
N GLY A 27 18.88 0.48 20.99
CA GLY A 27 18.69 1.24 22.22
C GLY A 27 20.02 1.58 22.89
N ALA A 28 20.97 0.65 22.89
CA ALA A 28 22.32 0.92 23.36
C ALA A 28 23.05 1.94 22.47
N GLN A 29 22.92 1.87 21.14
CA GLN A 29 23.51 2.87 20.24
C GLN A 29 22.91 4.27 20.45
N PHE A 30 21.58 4.37 20.61
CA PHE A 30 20.88 5.62 20.92
C PHE A 30 21.50 6.29 22.15
N GLN A 31 21.65 5.55 23.25
CA GLN A 31 22.16 6.08 24.51
C GLN A 31 23.66 6.39 24.47
N THR A 32 24.47 5.44 23.95
CA THR A 32 25.93 5.48 24.10
C THR A 32 26.65 6.26 23.01
N ILE A 33 26.09 6.32 21.80
CA ILE A 33 26.70 7.00 20.65
C ILE A 33 25.96 8.31 20.39
N PHE A 34 24.63 8.25 20.27
CA PHE A 34 23.85 9.38 19.76
C PHE A 34 23.29 10.30 20.86
N GLY A 35 23.50 9.98 22.13
CA GLY A 35 23.05 10.79 23.27
C GLY A 35 21.52 10.91 23.36
N ILE A 36 20.79 9.85 22.98
CA ILE A 36 19.33 9.77 23.00
C ILE A 36 18.93 8.74 24.08
N GLY A 37 18.34 9.24 25.17
CA GLY A 37 17.80 8.43 26.24
C GLY A 37 16.44 7.84 25.87
N LEU A 38 16.22 6.58 26.26
CA LEU A 38 14.94 5.89 26.08
C LEU A 38 13.79 6.52 26.91
N ASP A 39 14.13 7.36 27.89
CA ASP A 39 13.19 8.16 28.67
C ASP A 39 12.81 9.50 28.00
N GLY A 40 13.23 9.71 26.75
CA GLY A 40 13.01 10.94 25.99
C GLY A 40 14.01 12.05 26.27
N SER A 41 15.07 11.80 27.05
CA SER A 41 16.16 12.76 27.19
C SER A 41 17.02 12.83 25.93
N ILE A 42 17.40 14.03 25.48
CA ILE A 42 18.24 14.23 24.30
C ILE A 42 19.43 15.12 24.70
N ALA A 43 20.64 14.63 24.51
CA ALA A 43 21.86 15.40 24.73
C ALA A 43 22.06 16.45 23.64
N ASP A 44 22.62 17.61 24.04
CA ASP A 44 22.99 18.69 23.12
C ASP A 44 24.06 18.20 22.13
N MET A 45 23.89 18.50 20.85
CA MET A 45 24.84 18.12 19.79
C MET A 45 26.26 18.64 20.05
N ASN A 46 26.41 19.79 20.71
CA ASN A 46 27.72 20.34 21.08
C ASN A 46 28.49 19.44 22.05
N THR A 47 27.79 18.61 22.83
CA THR A 47 28.40 17.63 23.74
C THR A 47 28.88 16.35 23.04
N LEU A 48 28.49 16.17 21.77
CA LEU A 48 28.81 15.01 20.93
C LEU A 48 29.92 15.31 19.91
N GLY A 49 30.84 16.23 20.22
CA GLY A 49 31.93 16.62 19.30
C GLY A 49 32.95 15.53 18.97
N HIS A 50 32.85 14.36 19.59
CA HIS A 50 33.69 13.19 19.31
C HIS A 50 33.18 12.33 18.14
N LEU A 51 31.94 12.56 17.69
CA LEU A 51 31.33 11.81 16.58
C LEU A 51 32.02 12.17 15.25
N SER A 52 32.24 11.15 14.42
CA SER A 52 32.66 11.33 13.02
C SER A 52 31.59 12.05 12.20
N ASP A 53 31.96 12.60 11.04
CA ASP A 53 31.03 13.29 10.14
C ASP A 53 29.78 12.45 9.80
N ASN A 54 29.96 11.15 9.59
CA ASN A 54 28.84 10.26 9.31
C ASN A 54 27.95 10.05 10.54
N GLU A 55 28.54 9.87 11.72
CA GLU A 55 27.79 9.72 12.97
C GLU A 55 27.05 11.01 13.34
N GLN A 56 27.64 12.18 13.11
CA GLN A 56 26.97 13.47 13.29
C GLN A 56 25.75 13.59 12.37
N ARG A 57 25.89 13.21 11.10
CA ARG A 57 24.77 13.17 10.15
C ARG A 57 23.65 12.23 10.63
N ILE A 58 23.99 11.05 11.14
CA ILE A 58 23.02 10.10 11.70
C ILE A 58 22.35 10.68 12.94
N ALA A 59 23.13 11.27 13.86
CA ALA A 59 22.64 11.88 15.09
C ALA A 59 21.61 12.99 14.84
N LEU A 60 21.84 13.82 13.81
CA LEU A 60 20.92 14.87 13.36
C LEU A 60 19.64 14.29 12.76
N ALA A 61 19.77 13.29 11.88
CA ALA A 61 18.62 12.64 11.26
C ALA A 61 17.72 11.94 12.29
N LEU A 62 18.29 11.23 13.28
CA LEU A 62 17.53 10.62 14.38
C LEU A 62 16.76 11.67 15.19
N ARG A 63 17.40 12.80 15.54
CA ARG A 63 16.73 13.88 16.29
C ARG A 63 15.58 14.50 15.51
N GLN A 64 15.75 14.66 14.20
CA GLN A 64 14.68 15.16 13.34
C GLN A 64 13.48 14.21 13.33
N GLU A 65 13.72 12.91 13.22
CA GLU A 65 12.66 11.89 13.31
C GLU A 65 11.92 11.92 14.64
N LEU A 66 12.67 12.02 15.75
CA LEU A 66 12.05 12.07 17.07
C LEU A 66 11.12 13.27 17.23
N LEU A 67 11.54 14.44 16.73
CA LEU A 67 10.68 15.64 16.74
C LEU A 67 9.46 15.46 15.82
N HIS A 68 9.64 14.84 14.66
CA HIS A 68 8.53 14.56 13.74
C HIS A 68 7.48 13.65 14.40
N TYR A 69 7.90 12.52 14.98
CA TYR A 69 7.00 11.61 15.70
C TYR A 69 6.40 12.21 16.97
N ALA A 70 7.08 13.18 17.58
CA ALA A 70 6.53 13.94 18.69
C ALA A 70 5.59 15.08 18.23
N GLU A 71 5.27 15.19 16.93
CA GLU A 71 4.45 16.27 16.35
C GLU A 71 5.00 17.67 16.67
N GLY A 72 6.33 17.80 16.71
CA GLY A 72 7.03 19.03 17.09
C GLY A 72 7.05 19.32 18.59
N LYS A 73 6.44 18.46 19.43
CA LYS A 73 6.42 18.65 20.89
C LYS A 73 7.75 18.18 21.50
N ALA A 74 8.55 19.12 21.99
CA ALA A 74 9.82 18.82 22.68
C ALA A 74 9.63 18.37 24.15
N GLU A 75 8.43 17.97 24.56
CA GLU A 75 8.19 17.48 25.92
C GLU A 75 8.74 16.07 26.11
N LYS A 76 9.30 15.80 27.29
CA LYS A 76 9.99 14.54 27.60
C LYS A 76 9.11 13.30 27.34
N LYS A 77 7.81 13.38 27.66
CA LYS A 77 6.87 12.27 27.47
C LYS A 77 6.61 11.97 25.99
N ALA A 78 6.43 13.00 25.16
CA ALA A 78 6.24 12.84 23.72
C ALA A 78 7.51 12.29 23.06
N LEU A 79 8.67 12.81 23.46
CA LEU A 79 9.97 12.32 22.99
C LEU A 79 10.26 10.88 23.41
N ALA A 80 9.83 10.45 24.60
CA ALA A 80 9.95 9.05 25.03
C ALA A 80 9.12 8.12 24.13
N ALA A 81 7.87 8.48 23.85
CA ALA A 81 7.00 7.72 22.94
C ALA A 81 7.54 7.70 21.50
N ALA A 82 8.07 8.84 21.02
CA ALA A 82 8.74 8.95 19.72
C ALA A 82 9.99 8.08 19.64
N THR A 83 10.78 8.00 20.73
CA THR A 83 11.98 7.18 20.81
C THR A 83 11.65 5.70 20.75
N GLU A 84 10.63 5.25 21.49
CA GLU A 84 10.15 3.88 21.43
C GLU A 84 9.66 3.52 20.00
N LYS A 85 8.90 4.42 19.37
CA LYS A 85 8.40 4.24 18.01
C LYS A 85 9.55 4.09 17.01
N LEU A 86 10.51 5.03 17.01
CA LEU A 86 11.65 5.02 16.09
C LEU A 86 12.54 3.80 16.30
N LEU A 87 12.84 3.44 17.55
CA LEU A 87 13.63 2.26 17.88
C LEU A 87 13.01 0.98 17.30
N ARG A 88 11.69 0.83 17.50
CA ARG A 88 10.93 -0.30 17.00
C ARG A 88 10.90 -0.36 15.48
N GLU A 89 10.79 0.80 14.82
CA GLU A 89 10.81 0.90 13.36
C GLU A 89 12.17 0.52 12.76
N ILE A 90 13.27 0.95 13.40
CA ILE A 90 14.63 0.58 12.99
C ILE A 90 14.85 -0.92 13.16
N ALA A 91 14.45 -1.49 14.30
CA ALA A 91 14.51 -2.93 14.54
C ALA A 91 13.68 -3.72 13.52
N PHE A 92 12.47 -3.25 13.22
CA PHE A 92 11.59 -3.85 12.24
C PHE A 92 12.21 -3.88 10.84
N THR A 93 12.64 -2.72 10.35
CA THR A 93 13.20 -2.58 8.99
C THR A 93 14.47 -3.40 8.86
N THR A 94 15.33 -3.40 9.88
CA THR A 94 16.55 -4.22 9.92
C THR A 94 16.20 -5.71 9.81
N LEU A 95 15.27 -6.21 10.64
CA LEU A 95 14.87 -7.62 10.57
C LEU A 95 14.35 -8.00 9.17
N ASN A 96 13.49 -7.17 8.58
CA ASN A 96 12.93 -7.47 7.25
C ASN A 96 13.96 -7.40 6.12
N ARG A 97 14.98 -6.53 6.20
CA ARG A 97 16.09 -6.53 5.24
C ARG A 97 16.85 -7.85 5.25
N PHE A 98 17.24 -8.31 6.44
CA PHE A 98 17.98 -9.56 6.56
C PHE A 98 17.11 -10.78 6.23
N ALA A 99 15.82 -10.76 6.59
CA ALA A 99 14.86 -11.77 6.15
C ALA A 99 14.72 -11.80 4.62
N ALA A 100 14.64 -10.62 3.98
CA ALA A 100 14.58 -10.50 2.53
C ALA A 100 15.84 -11.05 1.85
N LEU A 101 17.04 -10.73 2.37
CA LEU A 101 18.28 -11.36 1.89
C LEU A 101 18.21 -12.89 1.99
N LYS A 102 17.73 -13.41 3.12
CA LYS A 102 17.62 -14.86 3.34
C LYS A 102 16.64 -15.52 2.36
N LEU A 103 15.51 -14.89 2.09
CA LEU A 103 14.54 -15.32 1.06
C LEU A 103 15.20 -15.33 -0.33
N CYS A 104 15.91 -14.26 -0.68
CA CYS A 104 16.61 -14.14 -1.96
C CYS A 104 17.69 -15.22 -2.14
N GLU A 105 18.47 -15.51 -1.10
CA GLU A 105 19.47 -16.58 -1.13
C GLU A 105 18.83 -17.95 -1.31
N ARG A 106 17.82 -18.26 -0.50
CA ARG A 106 17.18 -19.58 -0.54
C ARG A 106 16.51 -19.84 -1.89
N ARG A 107 16.04 -18.79 -2.55
CA ARG A 107 15.40 -18.83 -3.87
C ARG A 107 16.38 -18.63 -5.03
N GLU A 108 17.66 -18.44 -4.72
CA GLU A 108 18.75 -18.26 -5.69
C GLU A 108 18.60 -17.01 -6.57
N PHE A 109 18.03 -15.95 -6.00
CA PHE A 109 18.00 -14.61 -6.62
C PHE A 109 19.23 -13.78 -6.24
N LEU A 110 19.88 -14.16 -5.13
CA LEU A 110 21.09 -13.54 -4.62
C LEU A 110 22.13 -14.64 -4.35
N PHE A 111 23.40 -14.35 -4.59
CA PHE A 111 24.48 -15.21 -4.09
C PHE A 111 24.43 -15.29 -2.57
N GLU A 112 24.82 -16.42 -2.00
CA GLU A 112 24.94 -16.56 -0.54
C GLU A 112 25.78 -15.41 0.03
N SER A 113 25.15 -14.55 0.83
CA SER A 113 25.68 -13.30 1.36
C SER A 113 25.69 -13.30 2.88
N ILE A 114 24.66 -13.88 3.51
CA ILE A 114 24.44 -13.96 4.96
C ILE A 114 24.33 -15.39 5.49
N GLY A 115 24.10 -16.38 4.61
CA GLY A 115 23.87 -17.78 4.97
C GLY A 115 24.98 -18.44 5.80
N SER A 116 26.24 -18.01 5.59
CA SER A 116 27.42 -18.54 6.29
C SER A 116 28.26 -17.42 6.93
N GLY A 117 27.66 -16.27 7.23
CA GLY A 117 28.34 -15.11 7.81
C GLY A 117 29.58 -14.71 7.00
N TYR A 118 30.75 -14.60 7.65
CA TYR A 118 32.01 -14.29 6.99
C TYR A 118 32.52 -15.35 6.00
N SER A 119 31.95 -16.55 6.01
CA SER A 119 32.27 -17.62 5.04
C SER A 119 31.26 -17.69 3.89
N SER A 120 30.33 -16.72 3.80
CA SER A 120 29.36 -16.68 2.70
C SER A 120 30.06 -16.47 1.37
N ARG A 121 29.74 -17.28 0.37
CA ARG A 121 30.43 -17.28 -0.93
C ARG A 121 30.50 -15.90 -1.59
N GLY A 122 29.42 -15.13 -1.51
CA GLY A 122 29.33 -13.78 -2.07
C GLY A 122 30.29 -12.80 -1.39
N PHE A 123 30.41 -12.89 -0.06
CA PHE A 123 31.35 -12.07 0.70
C PHE A 123 32.81 -12.46 0.43
N GLU A 124 33.12 -13.75 0.33
CA GLU A 124 34.47 -14.20 -0.04
C GLU A 124 34.88 -13.69 -1.43
N LEU A 125 33.96 -13.74 -2.40
CA LEU A 125 34.20 -13.21 -3.74
C LEU A 125 34.45 -11.70 -3.69
N TYR A 126 33.63 -10.96 -2.94
CA TYR A 126 33.83 -9.53 -2.74
C TYR A 126 35.21 -9.21 -2.14
N CYS A 127 35.64 -9.95 -1.11
CA CYS A 127 36.96 -9.77 -0.50
C CYS A 127 38.12 -10.01 -1.47
N ARG A 128 37.99 -11.01 -2.37
CA ARG A 128 39.00 -11.28 -3.40
C ARG A 128 39.12 -10.15 -4.41
N LEU A 129 38.02 -9.43 -4.69
CA LEU A 129 37.97 -8.33 -5.65
C LEU A 129 38.37 -6.98 -5.03
N ALA A 130 37.86 -6.67 -3.84
CA ALA A 130 38.06 -5.37 -3.18
C ALA A 130 39.42 -5.26 -2.46
N GLY A 131 40.06 -6.39 -2.14
CA GLY A 131 41.33 -6.40 -1.41
C GLY A 131 41.20 -6.03 0.08
N PRO A 132 42.32 -5.79 0.78
CA PRO A 132 42.33 -5.57 2.24
C PRO A 132 42.04 -4.12 2.67
N SER A 133 41.90 -3.18 1.73
CA SER A 133 41.87 -1.74 2.03
C SER A 133 40.62 -1.22 2.74
N LEU A 134 39.59 -2.06 2.89
CA LEU A 134 38.28 -1.71 3.46
C LEU A 134 38.16 -2.01 4.97
N GLY A 135 39.28 -2.24 5.67
CA GLY A 135 39.32 -2.46 7.12
C GLY A 135 39.34 -3.93 7.54
N GLU A 136 38.99 -4.19 8.80
CA GLU A 136 38.93 -5.55 9.34
C GLU A 136 37.75 -6.33 8.75
N SER A 137 37.62 -7.61 9.11
CA SER A 137 36.59 -8.50 8.55
C SER A 137 35.17 -7.95 8.71
N TYR A 138 34.86 -7.36 9.87
CA TYR A 138 33.55 -6.75 10.12
C TYR A 138 33.26 -5.57 9.19
N GLN A 139 34.15 -4.57 9.11
CA GLN A 139 33.93 -3.39 8.26
C GLN A 139 33.79 -3.77 6.79
N ARG A 140 34.62 -4.72 6.32
CA ARG A 140 34.51 -5.28 4.96
C ARG A 140 33.17 -5.94 4.71
N TYR A 141 32.67 -6.68 5.69
CA TYR A 141 31.37 -7.35 5.58
C TYR A 141 30.21 -6.37 5.57
N VAL A 142 30.27 -5.32 6.40
CA VAL A 142 29.30 -4.21 6.35
C VAL A 142 29.32 -3.54 4.98
N CYS A 143 30.49 -3.18 4.44
CA CYS A 143 30.59 -2.58 3.11
C CYS A 143 30.01 -3.47 2.01
N TYR A 144 30.23 -4.79 2.10
CA TYR A 144 29.64 -5.75 1.19
C TYR A 144 28.11 -5.77 1.28
N LEU A 145 27.55 -5.90 2.50
CA LEU A 145 26.11 -5.94 2.70
C LEU A 145 25.43 -4.62 2.31
N GLU A 146 26.05 -3.47 2.61
CA GLU A 146 25.57 -2.17 2.15
C GLU A 146 25.58 -2.07 0.61
N SER A 147 26.57 -2.67 -0.08
CA SER A 147 26.58 -2.71 -1.54
C SER A 147 25.44 -3.57 -2.09
N VAL A 148 25.12 -4.69 -1.43
CA VAL A 148 23.96 -5.52 -1.77
C VAL A 148 22.65 -4.76 -1.53
N PHE A 149 22.55 -3.99 -0.43
CA PHE A 149 21.40 -3.13 -0.17
C PHE A 149 21.25 -2.03 -1.22
N ASP A 150 22.35 -1.37 -1.60
CA ASP A 150 22.34 -0.33 -2.63
C ASP A 150 21.86 -0.91 -3.99
N GLU A 151 22.25 -2.13 -4.35
CA GLU A 151 21.74 -2.82 -5.57
C GLU A 151 20.25 -3.14 -5.47
N LEU A 152 19.80 -3.74 -4.37
CA LEU A 152 18.38 -4.07 -4.18
C LEU A 152 17.50 -2.82 -4.07
N SER A 153 18.04 -1.70 -3.62
CA SER A 153 17.32 -0.42 -3.51
C SER A 153 16.86 0.14 -4.87
N LEU A 154 17.46 -0.32 -5.98
CA LEU A 154 17.04 0.07 -7.34
C LEU A 154 15.61 -0.34 -7.68
N ASP A 155 15.16 -1.47 -7.11
CA ASP A 155 13.80 -1.98 -7.26
C ASP A 155 12.97 -1.81 -5.97
N LEU A 156 13.62 -1.93 -4.80
CA LEU A 156 13.00 -2.02 -3.48
C LEU A 156 13.48 -0.91 -2.54
N GLY A 157 13.56 0.32 -3.04
CA GLY A 157 14.07 1.49 -2.30
C GLY A 157 13.41 1.70 -0.94
N ALA A 158 12.09 1.52 -0.85
CA ALA A 158 11.34 1.68 0.40
C ALA A 158 11.82 0.76 1.54
N LEU A 159 12.38 -0.42 1.20
CA LEU A 159 12.94 -1.35 2.18
C LEU A 159 14.46 -1.21 2.28
N PHE A 160 15.19 -1.06 1.17
CA PHE A 160 16.66 -1.18 1.14
C PHE A 160 17.46 0.12 1.10
N ASP A 161 16.82 1.30 0.94
CA ASP A 161 17.55 2.57 1.04
C ASP A 161 18.11 2.74 2.46
N ARG A 162 19.42 2.57 2.62
CA ARG A 162 20.12 2.70 3.90
C ARG A 162 20.17 4.13 4.45
N ARG A 163 19.69 5.11 3.69
CA ARG A 163 19.56 6.50 4.14
C ARG A 163 18.15 6.81 4.64
N ALA A 164 17.20 5.89 4.47
CA ALA A 164 15.87 6.06 5.02
C ALA A 164 15.91 6.03 6.56
N PRO A 165 15.00 6.71 7.26
CA PRO A 165 15.09 6.89 8.71
C PRO A 165 14.98 5.58 9.50
N GLY A 166 14.05 4.69 9.14
CA GLY A 166 13.93 3.34 9.69
C GLY A 166 15.11 2.42 9.36
N ALA A 167 16.11 2.90 8.63
CA ALA A 167 17.15 2.10 8.01
C ALA A 167 18.57 2.65 8.27
N ILE A 168 18.65 3.72 9.06
CA ILE A 168 19.83 4.58 9.19
C ILE A 168 20.92 3.96 10.07
N LEU A 169 20.55 3.02 10.94
CA LEU A 169 21.47 2.31 11.83
C LEU A 169 21.78 0.92 11.30
N PHE A 170 22.97 0.44 11.65
CA PHE A 170 23.45 -0.90 11.33
C PHE A 170 23.87 -1.62 12.62
N PRO A 171 23.53 -2.91 12.82
CA PRO A 171 23.90 -3.65 14.02
C PRO A 171 25.42 -3.78 14.16
N ARG A 172 25.98 -3.56 15.35
CA ARG A 172 27.40 -3.84 15.62
C ARG A 172 27.70 -5.34 15.51
N GLU A 173 28.97 -5.69 15.29
CA GLU A 173 29.43 -7.05 14.98
C GLU A 173 28.78 -8.15 15.84
N LYS A 174 28.81 -8.01 17.17
CA LYS A 174 28.22 -9.00 18.08
C LYS A 174 26.72 -9.22 17.82
N ALA A 175 25.97 -8.14 17.64
CA ALA A 175 24.55 -8.21 17.37
C ALA A 175 24.27 -8.74 15.95
N LEU A 176 25.07 -8.34 14.96
CA LEU A 176 24.98 -8.85 13.60
C LEU A 176 25.18 -10.37 13.56
N LEU A 177 26.24 -10.89 14.17
CA LEU A 177 26.53 -12.32 14.17
C LEU A 177 25.43 -13.13 14.87
N ALA A 178 24.91 -12.64 16.00
CA ALA A 178 23.77 -13.26 16.67
C ALA A 178 22.48 -13.23 15.83
N LEU A 179 22.21 -12.13 15.13
CA LEU A 179 21.09 -12.03 14.20
C LEU A 179 21.21 -13.08 13.09
N LEU A 180 22.41 -13.24 12.52
CA LEU A 180 22.66 -14.24 11.48
C LEU A 180 22.50 -15.66 12.00
N GLU A 181 22.94 -15.95 13.24
CA GLU A 181 22.73 -17.25 13.87
C GLU A 181 21.24 -17.60 13.96
N PHE A 182 20.40 -16.65 14.42
CA PHE A 182 18.95 -16.86 14.47
C PHE A 182 18.34 -17.13 13.10
N LEU A 183 18.70 -16.33 12.08
CA LEU A 183 18.16 -16.47 10.72
C LEU A 183 18.64 -17.75 10.01
N ASN A 184 19.82 -18.25 10.38
CA ASN A 184 20.45 -19.42 9.79
C ASN A 184 20.17 -20.72 10.55
N ASP A 185 19.28 -20.72 11.55
CA ASP A 185 18.82 -21.94 12.22
C ASP A 185 18.33 -22.95 11.17
N ALA A 186 18.94 -24.14 11.18
CA ALA A 186 18.70 -25.17 10.17
C ALA A 186 17.24 -25.61 10.08
N SER A 187 16.49 -25.45 11.17
CA SER A 187 15.08 -25.80 11.25
C SER A 187 14.14 -24.80 10.58
N LEU A 188 14.66 -23.66 10.13
CA LEU A 188 13.94 -22.65 9.34
C LEU A 188 14.16 -22.79 7.83
N ASN A 189 15.05 -23.69 7.38
CA ASN A 189 15.50 -23.76 5.99
C ASN A 189 14.39 -23.96 4.95
N HIS A 190 13.33 -24.71 5.28
CA HIS A 190 12.19 -24.89 4.37
C HIS A 190 11.29 -23.65 4.32
N LEU A 191 11.24 -22.86 5.39
CA LEU A 191 10.40 -21.66 5.48
C LEU A 191 10.91 -20.54 4.57
N TRP A 192 12.22 -20.42 4.39
CA TRP A 192 12.79 -19.41 3.50
C TRP A 192 12.42 -19.64 2.00
N ALA A 193 11.88 -20.81 1.64
CA ALA A 193 11.34 -21.07 0.31
C ALA A 193 9.87 -20.66 0.15
N GLU A 194 9.12 -20.50 1.24
CA GLU A 194 7.67 -20.25 1.20
C GLU A 194 7.35 -18.75 1.07
N ASP A 195 6.40 -18.40 0.20
CA ASP A 195 5.99 -17.02 -0.08
C ASP A 195 5.37 -16.31 1.14
N GLU A 196 4.71 -17.08 2.02
CA GLU A 196 3.97 -16.55 3.16
C GLU A 196 4.89 -16.12 4.32
N THR A 197 6.15 -16.57 4.34
CA THR A 197 7.07 -16.42 5.49
C THR A 197 7.23 -14.99 5.93
N ILE A 198 7.44 -14.05 5.01
CA ILE A 198 7.60 -12.63 5.34
C ILE A 198 6.32 -12.01 5.91
N GLY A 199 5.15 -12.44 5.43
CA GLY A 199 3.85 -12.01 5.95
C GLY A 199 3.63 -12.49 7.39
N TRP A 200 4.03 -13.74 7.70
CA TRP A 200 4.01 -14.25 9.07
C TRP A 200 5.02 -13.54 9.98
N MET A 201 6.22 -13.22 9.48
CA MET A 201 7.20 -12.45 10.24
C MET A 201 6.66 -11.07 10.64
N TYR A 202 5.98 -10.39 9.73
CA TYR A 202 5.27 -9.15 10.02
C TYR A 202 4.21 -9.33 11.10
N GLN A 203 3.34 -10.33 10.96
CA GLN A 203 2.29 -10.62 11.94
C GLN A 203 2.89 -10.83 13.34
N TYR A 204 3.94 -11.63 13.46
CA TYR A 204 4.54 -11.96 14.76
C TYR A 204 5.46 -10.90 15.32
N PHE A 205 5.72 -9.80 14.60
CA PHE A 205 6.56 -8.72 15.11
C PHE A 205 5.96 -8.05 16.36
N ASN A 206 4.63 -7.90 16.41
CA ASN A 206 3.94 -7.44 17.61
C ASN A 206 3.46 -8.65 18.42
N SER A 207 3.85 -8.74 19.68
CA SER A 207 3.57 -9.92 20.51
C SER A 207 2.07 -10.06 20.79
N LYS A 208 1.61 -11.28 21.10
CA LYS A 208 0.21 -11.51 21.50
C LYS A 208 -0.16 -10.74 22.77
N ASP A 209 0.80 -10.54 23.67
CA ASP A 209 0.58 -9.83 24.93
C ASP A 209 0.46 -8.32 24.69
N GLU A 210 1.31 -7.72 23.86
CA GLU A 210 1.16 -6.31 23.44
C GLU A 210 -0.21 -6.07 22.79
N ARG A 211 -0.67 -6.99 21.93
CA ARG A 211 -2.00 -6.91 21.31
C ARG A 211 -3.13 -7.00 22.34
N ARG A 212 -2.97 -7.80 23.39
CA ARG A 212 -3.96 -7.96 24.48
C ARG A 212 -3.98 -6.75 25.40
N GLU A 213 -2.81 -6.24 25.79
CA GLU A 213 -2.66 -5.04 26.61
C GLU A 213 -3.29 -3.82 25.91
N MET A 214 -2.98 -3.61 24.62
CA MET A 214 -3.63 -2.57 23.82
C MET A 214 -5.16 -2.71 23.83
N ARG A 215 -5.70 -3.94 23.77
CA ARG A 215 -7.16 -4.16 23.84
C ARG A 215 -7.74 -3.82 25.20
N ALA A 216 -7.04 -4.14 26.28
CA ALA A 216 -7.47 -3.87 27.65
C ALA A 216 -7.46 -2.36 27.97
N GLU A 217 -6.46 -1.62 27.49
CA GLU A 217 -6.28 -0.20 27.81
C GLU A 217 -7.30 0.74 27.17
N SER A 218 -7.83 0.41 25.98
CA SER A 218 -8.54 1.39 25.15
C SER A 218 -10.05 1.36 25.27
N GLY A 219 -10.62 0.49 26.11
CA GLY A 219 -12.05 0.49 26.45
C GLY A 219 -13.01 0.32 25.26
N GLY A 220 -12.56 -0.22 24.12
CA GLY A 220 -13.36 -0.37 22.90
C GLY A 220 -12.60 0.08 21.66
N ALA A 221 -12.71 1.37 21.30
CA ALA A 221 -12.07 1.96 20.11
C ALA A 221 -10.53 1.91 20.14
N PRO A 222 -9.86 1.71 18.99
CA PRO A 222 -8.43 1.97 18.87
C PRO A 222 -8.11 3.46 19.12
N ARG A 223 -7.03 3.74 19.85
CA ARG A 223 -6.63 5.14 20.16
C ARG A 223 -6.06 5.87 18.95
N ASN A 224 -5.41 5.16 18.04
CA ASN A 224 -4.71 5.71 16.88
C ASN A 224 -4.55 4.64 15.78
N SER A 225 -3.98 5.05 14.64
CA SER A 225 -3.72 4.19 13.47
C SER A 225 -2.86 2.97 13.78
N ARG A 226 -1.80 3.11 14.59
CA ARG A 226 -0.95 1.99 14.99
C ARG A 226 -1.75 0.91 15.72
N GLU A 227 -2.56 1.33 16.69
CA GLU A 227 -3.38 0.40 17.44
C GLU A 227 -4.43 -0.28 16.55
N LEU A 228 -5.04 0.46 15.61
CA LEU A 228 -5.96 -0.09 14.62
C LEU A 228 -5.28 -1.17 13.76
N ALA A 229 -4.09 -0.88 13.23
CA ALA A 229 -3.30 -1.80 12.41
C ALA A 229 -2.93 -3.07 13.18
N VAL A 230 -2.35 -2.92 14.38
CA VAL A 230 -1.91 -4.05 15.22
C VAL A 230 -3.10 -4.95 15.63
N ARG A 231 -4.26 -4.36 15.92
CA ARG A 231 -5.47 -5.11 16.30
C ARG A 231 -6.07 -5.91 15.16
N ASN A 232 -5.92 -5.45 13.91
CA ASN A 232 -6.49 -6.04 12.69
C ASN A 232 -5.47 -6.80 11.83
N GLN A 233 -4.25 -7.01 12.34
CA GLN A 233 -3.18 -7.71 11.64
C GLN A 233 -3.41 -9.24 11.62
N PHE A 234 -4.28 -9.70 10.72
CA PHE A 234 -4.65 -11.11 10.55
C PHE A 234 -4.32 -11.63 9.15
N PHE A 235 -3.59 -12.74 9.09
CA PHE A 235 -3.30 -13.42 7.84
C PHE A 235 -4.52 -14.16 7.28
N THR A 236 -4.84 -13.91 6.01
CA THR A 236 -5.92 -14.61 5.30
C THR A 236 -5.46 -16.02 4.87
N PRO A 237 -6.15 -17.11 5.24
CA PRO A 237 -5.77 -18.45 4.81
C PRO A 237 -5.80 -18.61 3.29
N ARG A 238 -4.87 -19.40 2.75
CA ARG A 238 -4.70 -19.60 1.30
C ARG A 238 -5.97 -20.06 0.58
N TYR A 239 -6.79 -20.91 1.20
CA TYR A 239 -8.04 -21.36 0.56
C TYR A 239 -9.07 -20.22 0.42
N VAL A 240 -9.12 -19.29 1.39
CA VAL A 240 -9.98 -18.10 1.32
C VAL A 240 -9.48 -17.16 0.23
N VAL A 241 -8.16 -16.93 0.17
CA VAL A 241 -7.54 -16.15 -0.91
C VAL A 241 -7.91 -16.72 -2.27
N ARG A 242 -7.72 -18.03 -2.47
CA ARG A 242 -8.07 -18.70 -3.73
C ARG A 242 -9.56 -18.59 -4.03
N PHE A 243 -10.43 -18.84 -3.06
CA PHE A 243 -11.88 -18.74 -3.24
C PHE A 243 -12.29 -17.33 -3.71
N LEU A 244 -11.80 -16.28 -3.05
CA LEU A 244 -12.16 -14.91 -3.40
C LEU A 244 -11.59 -14.48 -4.76
N VAL A 245 -10.33 -14.82 -5.05
CA VAL A 245 -9.69 -14.44 -6.32
C VAL A 245 -10.26 -15.24 -7.50
N ASP A 246 -10.48 -16.56 -7.33
CA ASP A 246 -11.09 -17.42 -8.35
C ASP A 246 -12.47 -16.87 -8.74
N ASN A 247 -13.32 -16.54 -7.76
CA ASN A 247 -14.68 -16.06 -8.00
C ASN A 247 -14.77 -14.56 -8.33
N SER A 248 -13.65 -13.84 -8.39
CA SER A 248 -13.61 -12.43 -8.82
C SER A 248 -12.78 -12.25 -10.09
N LEU A 249 -11.45 -12.22 -10.00
CA LEU A 249 -10.55 -12.08 -11.15
C LEU A 249 -10.61 -13.27 -12.10
N GLY A 250 -10.60 -14.50 -11.57
CA GLY A 250 -10.73 -15.71 -12.39
C GLY A 250 -12.06 -15.74 -13.15
N ARG A 251 -13.15 -15.47 -12.43
CA ARG A 251 -14.51 -15.32 -12.98
C ARG A 251 -14.59 -14.23 -14.04
N LEU A 252 -14.00 -13.07 -13.79
CA LEU A 252 -13.95 -11.95 -14.74
C LEU A 252 -13.37 -12.37 -16.08
N TRP A 253 -12.21 -13.04 -16.07
CA TRP A 253 -11.56 -13.52 -17.30
C TRP A 253 -12.32 -14.68 -17.94
N TYR A 254 -12.85 -15.60 -17.14
CA TYR A 254 -13.71 -16.70 -17.60
C TYR A 254 -14.93 -16.18 -18.37
N GLU A 255 -15.57 -15.11 -17.90
CA GLU A 255 -16.68 -14.47 -18.59
C GLU A 255 -16.27 -13.77 -19.89
N MET A 256 -15.15 -13.04 -19.88
CA MET A 256 -14.62 -12.36 -21.08
C MET A 256 -14.24 -13.34 -22.18
N THR A 257 -13.67 -14.49 -21.82
CA THR A 257 -13.22 -15.55 -22.73
C THR A 257 -14.28 -16.60 -23.01
N ARG A 258 -15.50 -16.43 -22.47
CA ARG A 258 -16.61 -17.38 -22.64
C ARG A 258 -16.23 -18.82 -22.25
N GLY A 259 -15.44 -18.96 -21.19
CA GLY A 259 -14.94 -20.22 -20.68
C GLY A 259 -13.75 -20.82 -21.42
N GLU A 260 -13.33 -20.21 -22.54
CA GLU A 260 -12.17 -20.64 -23.33
C GLU A 260 -10.86 -20.12 -22.71
N THR A 261 -10.58 -20.54 -21.48
CA THR A 261 -9.38 -20.16 -20.72
C THR A 261 -8.87 -21.33 -19.88
N GLY A 262 -7.55 -21.46 -19.78
CA GLY A 262 -6.86 -22.37 -18.86
C GLY A 262 -7.09 -22.01 -17.38
N LEU A 263 -7.60 -20.80 -17.09
CA LEU A 263 -8.03 -20.47 -15.73
C LEU A 263 -9.19 -21.35 -15.24
N SER A 264 -9.95 -21.97 -16.13
CA SER A 264 -11.01 -22.93 -15.77
C SER A 264 -10.50 -24.14 -14.98
N ASP A 265 -9.24 -24.52 -15.21
CA ASP A 265 -8.57 -25.63 -14.52
C ASP A 265 -7.77 -25.13 -13.31
N MET A 266 -7.14 -23.97 -13.43
CA MET A 266 -6.33 -23.37 -12.36
C MET A 266 -7.19 -22.87 -11.18
N CYS A 267 -8.33 -22.26 -11.47
CA CYS A 267 -9.27 -21.72 -10.50
C CYS A 267 -10.17 -22.82 -9.94
N THR A 268 -9.58 -23.75 -9.18
CA THR A 268 -10.30 -24.92 -8.66
C THR A 268 -11.44 -24.59 -7.70
N LEU A 269 -11.49 -23.37 -7.15
CA LEU A 269 -12.57 -22.90 -6.27
C LEU A 269 -13.53 -21.94 -6.99
N LEU A 270 -13.42 -21.79 -8.32
CA LEU A 270 -14.41 -21.06 -9.12
C LEU A 270 -15.75 -21.82 -9.09
N VAL A 271 -16.74 -21.21 -8.46
CA VAL A 271 -18.09 -21.77 -8.36
C VAL A 271 -18.80 -21.59 -9.71
N ARG A 272 -19.29 -22.70 -10.25
CA ARG A 272 -20.01 -22.78 -11.53
C ARG A 272 -21.19 -23.73 -11.35
N LYS A 273 -22.33 -23.45 -12.01
CA LYS A 273 -23.42 -24.42 -12.11
C LYS A 273 -23.11 -25.47 -13.19
N PRO A 274 -23.80 -26.63 -13.19
CA PRO A 274 -23.56 -27.70 -14.16
C PRO A 274 -23.73 -27.29 -15.62
N HIS A 275 -24.66 -26.37 -15.90
CA HIS A 275 -24.88 -25.84 -17.24
C HIS A 275 -24.47 -24.36 -17.25
N VAL A 276 -23.59 -23.99 -18.19
CA VAL A 276 -23.13 -22.61 -18.34
C VAL A 276 -23.56 -22.09 -19.70
N ARG A 277 -24.18 -20.92 -19.75
CA ARG A 277 -24.57 -20.24 -20.99
C ARG A 277 -24.05 -18.81 -21.00
N PHE A 278 -23.19 -18.52 -21.97
CA PHE A 278 -22.74 -17.16 -22.23
C PHE A 278 -23.69 -16.47 -23.20
N LEU A 279 -24.28 -15.36 -22.76
CA LEU A 279 -25.22 -14.57 -23.53
C LEU A 279 -24.49 -13.71 -24.57
N ALA A 280 -25.12 -13.48 -25.72
CA ALA A 280 -24.68 -12.47 -26.69
C ALA A 280 -24.93 -11.04 -26.17
N LYS A 281 -24.32 -10.02 -26.83
CA LYS A 281 -24.30 -8.62 -26.37
C LYS A 281 -25.67 -8.02 -26.03
N ASP A 282 -26.71 -8.44 -26.73
CA ASP A 282 -28.08 -7.94 -26.58
C ASP A 282 -29.06 -9.05 -26.14
N GLU A 283 -28.54 -10.23 -25.80
CA GLU A 283 -29.33 -11.35 -25.31
C GLU A 283 -29.56 -11.19 -23.80
N LYS A 284 -30.81 -11.22 -23.38
CA LYS A 284 -31.18 -11.20 -21.96
C LYS A 284 -31.33 -12.63 -21.45
N ALA A 285 -30.98 -12.83 -20.18
CA ALA A 285 -31.31 -14.07 -19.50
C ALA A 285 -32.85 -14.29 -19.54
N PRO A 286 -33.31 -15.55 -19.69
CA PRO A 286 -34.74 -15.85 -19.68
C PRO A 286 -35.38 -15.46 -18.34
N ALA A 287 -36.65 -15.08 -18.36
CA ALA A 287 -37.38 -14.62 -17.17
C ALA A 287 -37.57 -15.72 -16.11
N SER A 288 -37.59 -16.99 -16.52
CA SER A 288 -37.49 -18.14 -15.61
C SER A 288 -36.05 -18.65 -15.62
N GLU A 289 -35.30 -18.36 -14.55
CA GLU A 289 -33.99 -18.96 -14.36
C GLU A 289 -34.15 -20.46 -14.09
N ASP A 290 -33.58 -21.30 -14.95
CA ASP A 290 -33.34 -22.71 -14.60
C ASP A 290 -32.30 -22.74 -13.49
N GLU A 291 -32.66 -23.29 -12.33
CA GLU A 291 -31.78 -23.35 -11.16
C GLU A 291 -30.43 -24.02 -11.45
N ASN A 292 -30.35 -24.90 -12.46
CA ASN A 292 -29.14 -25.61 -12.87
C ASN A 292 -28.30 -24.89 -13.94
N THR A 293 -28.81 -23.81 -14.53
CA THR A 293 -28.09 -23.05 -15.57
C THR A 293 -27.55 -21.73 -15.03
N ASP A 294 -26.27 -21.49 -15.26
CA ASP A 294 -25.55 -20.24 -14.97
C ASP A 294 -25.53 -19.38 -16.25
N TYR A 295 -26.32 -18.30 -16.24
CA TYR A 295 -26.39 -17.36 -17.36
C TYR A 295 -25.39 -16.23 -17.14
N HIS A 296 -24.32 -16.23 -17.94
CA HIS A 296 -23.32 -15.16 -17.90
C HIS A 296 -23.65 -14.07 -18.93
N PRO A 297 -23.91 -12.82 -18.50
CA PRO A 297 -24.14 -11.73 -19.43
C PRO A 297 -22.88 -11.41 -20.22
N TYR A 298 -23.06 -11.07 -21.50
CA TYR A 298 -21.96 -10.72 -22.40
C TYR A 298 -20.99 -9.73 -21.75
N ARG A 299 -19.70 -10.09 -21.75
CA ARG A 299 -18.61 -9.23 -21.28
C ARG A 299 -17.62 -9.07 -22.42
N ALA A 300 -17.33 -7.84 -22.82
CA ALA A 300 -16.32 -7.57 -23.83
C ALA A 300 -14.94 -7.91 -23.27
N LEU A 301 -14.10 -8.53 -24.11
CA LEU A 301 -12.70 -8.74 -23.77
C LEU A 301 -12.00 -7.39 -23.61
N LYS A 302 -11.16 -7.27 -22.58
CA LYS A 302 -10.28 -6.12 -22.36
C LYS A 302 -8.83 -6.54 -22.59
N ASP A 303 -8.00 -5.59 -23.01
CA ASP A 303 -6.55 -5.78 -22.93
C ASP A 303 -6.18 -6.07 -21.47
N PRO A 304 -5.42 -7.13 -21.16
CA PRO A 304 -5.07 -7.46 -19.77
C PRO A 304 -4.42 -6.31 -19.01
N ARG A 305 -3.72 -5.37 -19.66
CA ARG A 305 -3.15 -4.17 -19.00
C ARG A 305 -4.20 -3.23 -18.41
N GLU A 306 -5.44 -3.32 -18.88
CA GLU A 306 -6.54 -2.49 -18.42
C GLU A 306 -7.35 -3.13 -17.30
N ILE A 307 -7.10 -4.41 -16.98
CA ILE A 307 -7.85 -5.15 -15.95
C ILE A 307 -7.19 -4.93 -14.58
N ARG A 308 -7.72 -3.99 -13.78
CA ARG A 308 -7.08 -3.56 -12.53
C ARG A 308 -7.68 -4.23 -11.30
N MET A 309 -6.81 -4.60 -10.37
CA MET A 309 -7.15 -5.12 -9.05
C MET A 309 -6.65 -4.18 -7.95
N LEU A 310 -7.48 -3.96 -6.93
CA LEU A 310 -7.14 -3.22 -5.71
C LEU A 310 -7.28 -4.12 -4.47
N ASP A 311 -6.28 -4.07 -3.60
CA ASP A 311 -6.40 -4.44 -2.20
C ASP A 311 -6.30 -3.18 -1.32
N PRO A 312 -7.39 -2.71 -0.70
CA PRO A 312 -7.42 -1.44 0.02
C PRO A 312 -6.87 -1.51 1.46
N ALA A 313 -6.53 -2.71 1.94
CA ALA A 313 -5.91 -2.93 3.25
C ALA A 313 -4.90 -4.09 3.12
N CYS A 314 -3.84 -3.85 2.34
CA CYS A 314 -3.17 -4.92 1.62
C CYS A 314 -2.24 -5.80 2.44
N GLY A 315 -1.73 -5.34 3.59
CA GLY A 315 -0.80 -6.11 4.39
C GLY A 315 0.42 -6.57 3.57
N SER A 316 0.58 -7.88 3.44
CA SER A 316 1.66 -8.51 2.64
C SER A 316 1.30 -8.76 1.17
N MET A 317 0.15 -8.24 0.70
CA MET A 317 -0.37 -8.43 -0.66
C MET A 317 -0.72 -9.89 -0.99
N HIS A 318 -1.24 -10.66 -0.03
CA HIS A 318 -1.50 -12.09 -0.22
C HIS A 318 -2.49 -12.38 -1.36
N PHE A 319 -3.52 -11.54 -1.53
CA PHE A 319 -4.43 -11.64 -2.68
C PHE A 319 -3.71 -11.36 -4.01
N GLY A 320 -2.89 -10.31 -4.04
CA GLY A 320 -2.10 -9.95 -5.22
C GLY A 320 -1.13 -11.05 -5.65
N LEU A 321 -0.56 -11.82 -4.72
CA LEU A 321 0.36 -12.92 -5.06
C LEU A 321 -0.29 -14.05 -5.86
N TYR A 322 -1.54 -14.41 -5.55
CA TYR A 322 -2.27 -15.40 -6.34
C TYR A 322 -2.87 -14.78 -7.60
N ALA A 323 -3.37 -13.54 -7.51
CA ALA A 323 -3.83 -12.79 -8.68
C ALA A 323 -2.72 -12.62 -9.73
N PHE A 324 -1.46 -12.44 -9.32
CA PHE A 324 -0.31 -12.38 -10.20
C PHE A 324 -0.23 -13.62 -11.11
N ASP A 325 -0.34 -14.82 -10.51
CA ASP A 325 -0.25 -16.08 -11.27
C ASP A 325 -1.40 -16.17 -12.31
N LEU A 326 -2.59 -15.65 -11.99
CA LEU A 326 -3.74 -15.59 -12.91
C LEU A 326 -3.50 -14.58 -14.04
N TYR A 327 -3.00 -13.38 -13.72
CA TYR A 327 -2.68 -12.37 -14.73
C TYR A 327 -1.65 -12.90 -15.74
N GLU A 328 -0.65 -13.65 -15.32
CA GLU A 328 0.30 -14.25 -16.28
C GLU A 328 -0.39 -15.14 -17.32
N VAL A 329 -1.39 -15.91 -16.91
CA VAL A 329 -2.22 -16.70 -17.84
C VAL A 329 -3.00 -15.77 -18.77
N MET A 330 -3.66 -14.74 -18.22
CA MET A 330 -4.45 -13.78 -18.99
C MET A 330 -3.62 -13.08 -20.08
N TYR A 331 -2.41 -12.61 -19.75
CA TYR A 331 -1.52 -11.96 -20.72
C TYR A 331 -1.09 -12.91 -21.83
N ARG A 332 -0.72 -14.16 -21.49
CA ARG A 332 -0.36 -15.18 -22.50
C ARG A 332 -1.53 -15.50 -23.42
N GLU A 333 -2.70 -15.75 -22.87
CA GLU A 333 -3.90 -16.08 -23.64
C GLU A 333 -4.33 -14.95 -24.56
N ALA A 334 -4.35 -13.71 -24.05
CA ALA A 334 -4.68 -12.53 -24.85
C ALA A 334 -3.67 -12.33 -25.99
N TRP A 335 -2.38 -12.52 -25.76
CA TRP A 335 -1.38 -12.40 -26.82
C TRP A 335 -1.56 -13.46 -27.91
N ASP A 336 -1.91 -14.68 -27.52
CA ASP A 336 -2.01 -15.80 -28.45
C ASP A 336 -3.35 -15.84 -29.22
N ARG A 337 -4.44 -15.37 -28.60
CA ARG A 337 -5.81 -15.55 -29.13
C ARG A 337 -6.51 -14.26 -29.54
N SER A 338 -6.00 -13.10 -29.12
CA SER A 338 -6.66 -11.81 -29.28
C SER A 338 -5.71 -10.78 -29.92
N PRO A 339 -5.60 -10.76 -31.26
CA PRO A 339 -4.73 -9.84 -31.99
C PRO A 339 -5.02 -8.35 -31.74
N GLU A 340 -6.23 -8.02 -31.30
CA GLU A 340 -6.67 -6.68 -30.93
C GLU A 340 -6.02 -6.17 -29.63
N CYS A 341 -5.58 -7.08 -28.75
CA CYS A 341 -4.84 -6.73 -27.54
C CYS A 341 -3.38 -6.42 -27.88
N PHE A 342 -2.76 -5.55 -27.07
CA PHE A 342 -1.34 -5.17 -27.20
C PHE A 342 -0.99 -4.55 -28.56
N SER A 343 -1.94 -3.84 -29.18
CA SER A 343 -1.79 -3.28 -30.52
C SER A 343 -0.58 -2.36 -30.66
N ASP A 344 -0.26 -1.58 -29.64
CA ASP A 344 0.94 -0.74 -29.53
C ASP A 344 2.24 -1.57 -29.54
N LEU A 345 2.30 -2.66 -28.77
CA LEU A 345 3.47 -3.53 -28.71
C LEU A 345 3.68 -4.31 -30.02
N ARG A 346 2.57 -4.77 -30.63
CA ARG A 346 2.60 -5.44 -31.93
C ARG A 346 3.03 -4.50 -33.04
N ALA A 347 2.52 -3.26 -33.04
CA ALA A 347 2.92 -2.22 -33.99
C ALA A 347 4.40 -1.85 -33.85
N ALA A 348 4.95 -1.90 -32.63
CA ALA A 348 6.38 -1.74 -32.37
C ALA A 348 7.24 -2.95 -32.80
N GLY A 349 6.64 -4.02 -33.35
CA GLY A 349 7.35 -5.20 -33.81
C GLY A 349 7.83 -6.15 -32.70
N MET A 350 7.25 -6.04 -31.49
CA MET A 350 7.63 -6.87 -30.34
C MET A 350 7.39 -8.35 -30.63
N SER A 351 8.43 -9.16 -30.45
CA SER A 351 8.32 -10.61 -30.59
C SER A 351 7.54 -11.22 -29.42
N ARG A 352 6.96 -12.41 -29.62
CA ARG A 352 6.30 -13.15 -28.53
C ARG A 352 7.24 -13.44 -27.37
N ASP A 353 8.48 -13.84 -27.63
CA ASP A 353 9.46 -14.16 -26.59
C ASP A 353 9.85 -12.93 -25.76
N GLU A 354 9.97 -11.78 -26.41
CA GLU A 354 10.19 -10.50 -25.72
C GLU A 354 8.97 -10.11 -24.88
N PHE A 355 7.77 -10.27 -25.43
CA PHE A 355 6.52 -10.02 -24.70
C PHE A 355 6.40 -10.89 -23.44
N LEU A 356 6.64 -12.21 -23.54
CA LEU A 356 6.59 -13.13 -22.41
C LEU A 356 7.54 -12.72 -21.29
N LYS A 357 8.75 -12.24 -21.63
CA LYS A 357 9.73 -11.74 -20.65
C LYS A 357 9.22 -10.50 -19.91
N ARG A 358 8.39 -9.67 -20.55
CA ARG A 358 7.83 -8.45 -19.94
C ARG A 358 6.61 -8.68 -19.05
N ILE A 359 5.92 -9.83 -19.18
CA ILE A 359 4.69 -10.11 -18.43
C ILE A 359 4.85 -9.85 -16.92
N PRO A 360 5.86 -10.40 -16.21
CA PRO A 360 5.99 -10.19 -14.77
C PRO A 360 6.05 -8.71 -14.35
N ALA A 361 6.76 -7.89 -15.11
CA ALA A 361 6.85 -6.44 -14.86
C ALA A 361 5.51 -5.74 -15.15
N MET A 362 4.87 -6.04 -16.29
CA MET A 362 3.58 -5.46 -16.66
C MET A 362 2.46 -5.77 -15.65
N VAL A 363 2.47 -6.97 -15.05
CA VAL A 363 1.50 -7.33 -13.99
C VAL A 363 1.61 -6.41 -12.78
N ILE A 364 2.84 -6.09 -12.34
CA ILE A 364 3.07 -5.19 -11.20
C ILE A 364 2.78 -3.73 -11.57
N GLU A 365 3.16 -3.32 -12.79
CA GLU A 365 3.04 -1.94 -13.27
C GLU A 365 1.60 -1.52 -13.58
N HIS A 366 0.75 -2.47 -14.01
CA HIS A 366 -0.58 -2.15 -14.55
C HIS A 366 -1.75 -2.75 -13.77
N ASN A 367 -1.57 -3.91 -13.14
CA ASN A 367 -2.70 -4.70 -12.67
C ASN A 367 -2.92 -4.64 -11.15
N ILE A 368 -1.87 -4.90 -10.37
CA ILE A 368 -2.00 -5.08 -8.92
C ILE A 368 -1.75 -3.76 -8.18
N HIS A 369 -2.74 -3.32 -7.42
CA HIS A 369 -2.69 -2.08 -6.62
C HIS A 369 -2.98 -2.38 -5.16
N GLY A 370 -2.30 -1.68 -4.25
CA GLY A 370 -2.40 -1.91 -2.82
C GLY A 370 -2.34 -0.63 -2.01
N ILE A 371 -3.19 -0.52 -1.00
CA ILE A 371 -3.17 0.56 -0.01
C ILE A 371 -3.06 -0.05 1.39
N ASP A 372 -2.24 0.54 2.24
CA ASP A 372 -2.22 0.23 3.67
C ASP A 372 -1.92 1.49 4.48
N ILE A 373 -2.33 1.54 5.74
CA ILE A 373 -2.00 2.66 6.66
C ILE A 373 -0.64 2.45 7.35
N ASP A 374 -0.06 1.26 7.24
CA ASP A 374 1.23 0.91 7.81
C ASP A 374 2.30 0.81 6.72
N ARG A 375 3.28 1.72 6.76
CA ARG A 375 4.43 1.75 5.83
C ARG A 375 5.20 0.43 5.78
N ARG A 376 5.16 -0.34 6.87
CA ARG A 376 5.78 -1.66 6.95
C ARG A 376 5.08 -2.69 6.06
N CYS A 377 3.74 -2.62 5.96
CA CYS A 377 2.97 -3.44 5.04
C CYS A 377 3.38 -3.15 3.61
N THR A 378 3.47 -1.88 3.23
CA THR A 378 3.76 -1.50 1.84
C THR A 378 5.16 -1.93 1.40
N GLN A 379 6.15 -1.88 2.30
CA GLN A 379 7.49 -2.45 2.09
C GLN A 379 7.43 -3.96 1.81
N ILE A 380 6.68 -4.72 2.62
CA ILE A 380 6.59 -6.17 2.49
C ILE A 380 5.75 -6.58 1.27
N ALA A 381 4.67 -5.86 0.98
CA ALA A 381 3.86 -6.06 -0.22
C ALA A 381 4.71 -5.88 -1.49
N ALA A 382 5.50 -4.80 -1.56
CA ALA A 382 6.42 -4.55 -2.67
C ALA A 382 7.47 -5.67 -2.82
N LEU A 383 8.10 -6.08 -1.72
CA LEU A 383 9.04 -7.20 -1.71
C LEU A 383 8.39 -8.51 -2.18
N SER A 384 7.17 -8.79 -1.72
CA SER A 384 6.47 -10.04 -2.04
C SER A 384 6.12 -10.13 -3.52
N LEU A 385 5.66 -9.03 -4.12
CA LEU A 385 5.41 -8.95 -5.57
C LEU A 385 6.70 -9.03 -6.37
N TRP A 386 7.77 -8.36 -5.93
CA TRP A 386 9.07 -8.45 -6.59
C TRP A 386 9.60 -9.88 -6.57
N LEU A 387 9.56 -10.57 -5.41
CA LEU A 387 9.96 -11.98 -5.30
C LEU A 387 9.14 -12.89 -6.21
N ARG A 388 7.85 -12.58 -6.40
CA ARG A 388 6.96 -13.30 -7.33
C ARG A 388 7.41 -13.14 -8.78
N ALA A 389 7.75 -11.93 -9.20
CA ALA A 389 8.28 -11.67 -10.54
C ALA A 389 9.64 -12.37 -10.75
N GLN A 390 10.55 -12.32 -9.77
CA GLN A 390 11.83 -13.04 -9.82
C GLN A 390 11.63 -14.56 -9.97
N ARG A 391 10.61 -15.13 -9.29
CA ARG A 391 10.26 -16.55 -9.44
C ARG A 391 9.79 -16.87 -10.86
N SER A 392 8.88 -16.07 -11.41
CA SER A 392 8.40 -16.27 -12.79
C SER A 392 9.54 -16.22 -13.81
N TRP A 393 10.43 -15.22 -13.73
CA TRP A 393 11.59 -15.14 -14.61
C TRP A 393 12.55 -16.33 -14.44
N LYS A 394 12.74 -16.82 -13.21
CA LYS A 394 13.55 -18.02 -12.94
C LYS A 394 12.93 -19.27 -13.56
N GLU A 395 11.63 -19.48 -13.39
CA GLU A 395 10.89 -20.61 -13.97
C GLU A 395 10.92 -20.56 -15.51
N ALA A 396 10.91 -19.37 -16.09
CA ALA A 396 11.09 -19.13 -17.52
C ALA A 396 12.57 -19.16 -17.99
N ALA A 397 13.51 -19.52 -17.10
CA ALA A 397 14.94 -19.59 -17.37
C ALA A 397 15.56 -18.28 -17.91
N ILE A 398 15.04 -17.13 -17.47
CA ILE A 398 15.55 -15.80 -17.85
C ILE A 398 16.72 -15.40 -16.91
N PRO A 399 17.94 -15.18 -17.46
CA PRO A 399 19.09 -14.75 -16.68
C PRO A 399 18.83 -13.40 -16.00
N ALA A 400 19.36 -13.19 -14.79
CA ALA A 400 19.14 -11.97 -14.01
C ALA A 400 19.46 -10.68 -14.80
N ALA A 401 20.58 -10.67 -15.54
CA ALA A 401 20.99 -9.53 -16.37
C ALA A 401 20.07 -9.23 -17.57
N SER A 402 19.16 -10.15 -17.91
CA SER A 402 18.19 -10.00 -19.00
C SER A 402 16.76 -9.80 -18.52
N ARG A 403 16.55 -9.72 -17.19
CA ARG A 403 15.23 -9.45 -16.61
C ARG A 403 14.87 -7.98 -16.84
N PRO A 404 13.67 -7.67 -17.35
CA PRO A 404 13.23 -6.28 -17.46
C PRO A 404 13.19 -5.59 -16.10
N LYS A 405 13.54 -4.31 -16.07
CA LYS A 405 13.37 -3.48 -14.89
C LYS A 405 11.88 -3.25 -14.63
N ILE A 406 11.46 -3.35 -13.38
CA ILE A 406 10.12 -2.95 -12.94
C ILE A 406 10.14 -1.44 -12.75
N LEU A 407 9.36 -0.71 -13.55
CA LEU A 407 9.39 0.75 -13.59
C LEU A 407 8.56 1.39 -12.47
N LYS A 408 7.49 0.72 -12.05
CA LYS A 408 6.56 1.22 -11.04
C LYS A 408 5.88 0.06 -10.30
N SER A 409 5.73 0.20 -8.99
CA SER A 409 4.74 -0.56 -8.22
C SER A 409 3.58 0.36 -7.85
N ASN A 410 2.38 -0.19 -7.75
CA ASN A 410 1.18 0.55 -7.36
C ASN A 410 0.79 0.26 -5.90
N ILE A 411 1.78 0.23 -5.01
CA ILE A 411 1.59 0.04 -3.57
C ILE A 411 1.83 1.39 -2.87
N ALA A 412 0.86 1.88 -2.10
CA ALA A 412 0.97 3.16 -1.43
C ALA A 412 0.63 3.06 0.06
N CYS A 413 1.40 3.78 0.88
CA CYS A 413 1.04 4.00 2.28
C CYS A 413 0.08 5.20 2.33
N ALA A 414 -1.02 5.05 3.05
CA ALA A 414 -1.94 6.16 3.30
C ALA A 414 -1.33 7.05 4.39
N GLU A 415 -0.51 8.00 3.97
CA GLU A 415 0.17 8.95 4.85
C GLU A 415 -0.32 10.38 4.59
N PRO A 416 -0.32 11.25 5.62
CA PRO A 416 -0.55 12.67 5.43
C PRO A 416 0.42 13.29 4.42
N MET A 417 -0.02 14.34 3.74
CA MET A 417 0.87 15.13 2.90
C MET A 417 1.94 15.81 3.77
N PRO A 418 3.20 15.84 3.33
CA PRO A 418 4.28 16.45 4.11
C PRO A 418 4.21 17.98 4.09
N GLY A 419 5.13 18.61 4.84
CA GLY A 419 5.29 20.06 4.87
C GLY A 419 4.53 20.73 6.01
N GLU A 420 5.05 21.87 6.47
CA GLU A 420 4.41 22.70 7.49
C GLU A 420 3.38 23.64 6.88
N ALA A 421 2.43 24.10 7.70
CA ALA A 421 1.37 25.02 7.25
C ALA A 421 1.93 26.32 6.65
N THR A 422 3.05 26.83 7.17
CA THR A 422 3.74 28.02 6.64
C THR A 422 4.26 27.81 5.23
N PHE A 423 4.93 26.68 4.97
CA PHE A 423 5.42 26.33 3.64
C PHE A 423 4.27 26.08 2.65
N LEU A 424 3.18 25.43 3.11
CA LEU A 424 1.97 25.26 2.32
C LEU A 424 1.40 26.60 1.85
N GLU A 425 1.32 27.59 2.74
CA GLU A 425 0.85 28.93 2.40
C GLU A 425 1.70 29.61 1.33
N GLU A 426 3.03 29.56 1.47
CA GLU A 426 3.97 30.12 0.50
C GLU A 426 3.88 29.42 -0.87
N TYR A 427 3.88 28.08 -0.88
CA TYR A 427 3.77 27.31 -2.11
C TYR A 427 2.45 27.56 -2.81
N ALA A 428 1.34 27.49 -2.07
CA ALA A 428 0.00 27.73 -2.63
C ALA A 428 -0.14 29.13 -3.21
N ALA A 429 0.46 30.16 -2.58
CA ALA A 429 0.47 31.53 -3.10
C ALA A 429 1.27 31.69 -4.40
N SER A 430 2.25 30.81 -4.64
CA SER A 430 3.06 30.81 -5.86
C SER A 430 2.34 30.22 -7.09
N LEU A 431 1.27 29.44 -6.86
CA LEU A 431 0.57 28.74 -7.93
C LEU A 431 -0.33 29.68 -8.74
N LYS A 432 -0.39 29.42 -10.06
CA LYS A 432 -1.27 30.11 -11.00
C LYS A 432 -2.07 29.09 -11.82
N PRO A 433 -3.40 29.26 -11.96
CA PRO A 433 -4.23 30.28 -11.31
C PRO A 433 -4.27 30.11 -9.78
N SER A 434 -4.52 31.18 -9.03
CA SER A 434 -4.56 31.17 -7.55
C SER A 434 -5.55 30.13 -6.98
N LEU A 435 -6.60 29.80 -7.74
CA LEU A 435 -7.51 28.68 -7.47
C LEU A 435 -6.79 27.34 -7.19
N LEU A 436 -5.67 27.06 -7.86
CA LEU A 436 -4.88 25.85 -7.62
C LEU A 436 -4.30 25.84 -6.21
N GLY A 437 -3.88 27.00 -5.70
CA GLY A 437 -3.44 27.15 -4.31
C GLY A 437 -4.54 26.79 -3.31
N ASP A 438 -5.76 27.26 -3.55
CA ASP A 438 -6.91 26.94 -2.69
C ASP A 438 -7.22 25.43 -2.70
N PHE A 439 -7.17 24.79 -3.88
CA PHE A 439 -7.35 23.34 -3.99
C PHE A 439 -6.25 22.53 -3.32
N VAL A 440 -4.99 22.93 -3.47
CA VAL A 440 -3.85 22.26 -2.82
C VAL A 440 -4.02 22.31 -1.30
N LYS A 441 -4.42 23.46 -0.74
CA LYS A 441 -4.70 23.59 0.70
C LYS A 441 -5.83 22.69 1.17
N ALA A 442 -6.94 22.63 0.43
CA ALA A 442 -8.08 21.78 0.77
C ALA A 442 -7.69 20.29 0.80
N VAL A 443 -6.98 19.82 -0.23
CA VAL A 443 -6.49 18.44 -0.30
C VAL A 443 -5.49 18.14 0.82
N TRP A 444 -4.56 19.07 1.10
CA TRP A 444 -3.58 18.91 2.18
C TRP A 444 -4.27 18.79 3.55
N GLN A 445 -5.32 19.57 3.80
CA GLN A 445 -6.09 19.52 5.04
C GLN A 445 -6.80 18.17 5.23
N ASP A 446 -7.48 17.66 4.20
CA ASP A 446 -8.17 16.37 4.26
C ASP A 446 -7.20 15.20 4.43
N MET A 447 -6.04 15.28 3.77
CA MET A 447 -4.98 14.27 3.86
C MET A 447 -4.43 14.09 5.28
N ARG A 448 -4.67 15.01 6.23
CA ARG A 448 -4.29 14.83 7.64
C ARG A 448 -4.89 13.56 8.27
N LEU A 449 -6.05 13.11 7.78
CA LEU A 449 -6.70 11.89 8.26
C LEU A 449 -6.24 10.61 7.53
N ALA A 450 -5.38 10.71 6.51
CA ALA A 450 -4.97 9.57 5.68
C ALA A 450 -4.40 8.41 6.52
N GLY A 451 -3.53 8.73 7.50
CA GLY A 451 -2.92 7.74 8.38
C GLY A 451 -3.90 6.94 9.25
N GLU A 452 -5.11 7.45 9.51
CA GLU A 452 -6.13 6.75 10.31
C GLU A 452 -7.28 6.20 9.47
N ALA A 453 -7.79 6.99 8.53
CA ALA A 453 -8.91 6.60 7.67
C ALA A 453 -8.47 5.66 6.54
N GLY A 454 -7.20 5.70 6.13
CA GLY A 454 -6.69 4.91 5.02
C GLY A 454 -7.50 5.14 3.74
N SER A 455 -7.78 4.05 3.01
CA SER A 455 -8.61 4.07 1.80
C SER A 455 -10.05 4.54 1.99
N LEU A 456 -10.54 4.66 3.23
CA LEU A 456 -11.87 5.24 3.50
C LEU A 456 -11.88 6.76 3.31
N LEU A 457 -10.72 7.42 3.26
CA LEU A 457 -10.65 8.84 2.93
C LEU A 457 -11.14 9.08 1.49
N LYS A 458 -12.21 9.86 1.35
CA LYS A 458 -12.83 10.21 0.06
C LYS A 458 -12.14 11.39 -0.63
N ILE A 459 -10.82 11.30 -0.77
CA ILE A 459 -10.01 12.39 -1.30
C ILE A 459 -10.34 12.70 -2.77
N ASP A 460 -10.75 11.70 -3.52
CA ASP A 460 -11.25 11.83 -4.89
C ASP A 460 -12.54 12.64 -4.94
N ASP A 461 -13.48 12.39 -4.02
CA ASP A 461 -14.70 13.21 -3.90
C ASP A 461 -14.38 14.64 -3.51
N THR A 462 -13.44 14.86 -2.57
CA THR A 462 -12.99 16.20 -2.21
C THR A 462 -12.51 16.95 -3.44
N ILE A 463 -11.62 16.34 -4.23
CA ILE A 463 -11.06 16.96 -5.45
C ILE A 463 -12.19 17.27 -6.45
N GLN A 464 -13.06 16.31 -6.75
CA GLN A 464 -14.13 16.48 -7.73
C GLN A 464 -15.19 17.48 -7.26
N SER A 465 -15.56 17.45 -5.98
CA SER A 465 -16.49 18.38 -5.36
C SER A 465 -15.95 19.81 -5.36
N ALA A 466 -14.67 20.00 -5.02
CA ALA A 466 -14.01 21.30 -5.05
C ALA A 466 -14.00 21.88 -6.48
N LEU A 467 -13.58 21.08 -7.47
CA LEU A 467 -13.58 21.47 -8.89
C LEU A 467 -15.00 21.84 -9.37
N LYS A 468 -16.01 21.02 -9.05
CA LYS A 468 -17.40 21.25 -9.44
C LYS A 468 -17.99 22.51 -8.80
N LYS A 469 -17.75 22.72 -7.49
CA LYS A 469 -18.21 23.92 -6.76
C LYS A 469 -17.58 25.19 -7.35
N ALA A 470 -16.27 25.18 -7.56
CA ALA A 470 -15.55 26.31 -8.14
C ALA A 470 -16.02 26.61 -9.57
N LYS A 471 -16.24 25.59 -10.40
CA LYS A 471 -16.79 25.77 -11.77
C LYS A 471 -18.20 26.36 -11.76
N THR A 472 -19.07 25.84 -10.89
CA THR A 472 -20.45 26.34 -10.75
C THR A 472 -20.46 27.81 -10.29
N ALA A 473 -19.60 28.15 -9.34
CA ALA A 473 -19.41 29.52 -8.89
C ALA A 473 -18.96 30.45 -10.02
N TRP A 474 -17.98 30.01 -10.81
CA TRP A 474 -17.50 30.76 -11.96
C TRP A 474 -18.57 30.96 -13.03
N ASP A 475 -19.40 29.95 -13.31
CA ASP A 475 -20.55 30.07 -14.23
C ASP A 475 -21.59 31.10 -13.74
N VAL A 476 -21.82 31.18 -12.42
CA VAL A 476 -22.74 32.18 -11.83
C VAL A 476 -22.15 33.57 -11.94
N TRP A 477 -20.86 33.72 -11.59
CA TRP A 477 -20.14 34.99 -11.62
C TRP A 477 -20.06 35.57 -13.05
N THR A 478 -19.69 34.76 -14.03
CA THR A 478 -19.63 35.19 -15.44
C THR A 478 -21.00 35.61 -15.98
N LYS A 479 -22.08 34.89 -15.62
CA LYS A 479 -23.46 35.28 -15.97
C LYS A 479 -23.90 36.58 -15.30
N ASP A 480 -23.52 36.81 -14.05
CA ASP A 480 -23.84 38.06 -13.33
C ASP A 480 -23.13 39.25 -14.00
N ILE A 481 -21.84 39.12 -14.33
CA ILE A 481 -21.08 40.15 -15.06
C ILE A 481 -21.70 40.43 -16.44
N GLN A 482 -22.04 39.40 -17.21
CA GLN A 482 -22.67 39.57 -18.52
C GLN A 482 -24.03 40.29 -18.40
N LYS A 483 -24.87 39.91 -17.43
CA LYS A 483 -26.17 40.56 -17.20
C LYS A 483 -26.03 42.02 -16.80
N ARG A 484 -25.05 42.36 -15.95
CA ARG A 484 -24.81 43.75 -15.51
C ARG A 484 -24.22 44.61 -16.62
N SER A 485 -23.29 44.06 -17.40
CA SER A 485 -22.76 44.71 -18.61
C SER A 485 -23.88 45.04 -19.59
N LEU A 486 -24.82 44.12 -19.82
CA LEU A 486 -26.01 44.35 -20.64
C LEU A 486 -27.01 45.36 -20.03
N ALA A 487 -27.04 45.49 -18.70
CA ALA A 487 -27.93 46.40 -17.98
C ALA A 487 -27.36 47.81 -17.76
N GLY A 488 -26.13 48.10 -18.21
CA GLY A 488 -25.47 49.41 -18.02
C GLY A 488 -25.16 49.73 -16.56
N LEU A 489 -25.20 48.74 -15.68
CA LEU A 489 -24.89 48.87 -14.26
C LEU A 489 -23.41 48.49 -14.05
N PHE A 490 -22.56 49.49 -13.91
CA PHE A 490 -21.11 49.34 -13.69
C PHE A 490 -20.72 49.27 -12.20
N GLU A 491 -21.66 48.94 -11.30
CA GLU A 491 -21.31 48.72 -9.89
C GLU A 491 -20.55 47.39 -9.76
N ASP A 492 -19.24 47.50 -9.51
CA ASP A 492 -18.35 46.41 -9.14
C ASP A 492 -18.81 45.80 -7.82
N ARG A 493 -19.51 44.65 -7.87
CA ARG A 493 -19.32 43.70 -6.77
C ARG A 493 -17.91 43.17 -6.91
N SER A 494 -17.06 43.45 -5.94
CA SER A 494 -15.68 43.01 -6.02
C SER A 494 -15.64 41.48 -6.03
N SER A 495 -14.64 40.93 -6.70
CA SER A 495 -14.30 39.51 -6.60
C SER A 495 -14.13 39.03 -5.15
N ASP A 496 -13.87 39.94 -4.22
CA ASP A 496 -13.69 39.63 -2.81
C ASP A 496 -15.01 39.20 -2.16
N ASP A 497 -16.17 39.69 -2.64
CA ASP A 497 -17.48 39.24 -2.20
C ASP A 497 -17.72 37.76 -2.58
N PHE A 498 -17.27 37.35 -3.77
CA PHE A 498 -17.40 35.96 -4.24
C PHE A 498 -16.37 35.03 -3.60
N LYS A 499 -15.12 35.49 -3.40
CA LYS A 499 -14.12 34.75 -2.64
C LYS A 499 -14.56 34.56 -1.18
N ALA A 500 -15.17 35.57 -0.56
CA ALA A 500 -15.74 35.48 0.78
C ALA A 500 -16.94 34.52 0.86
N MET A 501 -17.73 34.42 -0.21
CA MET A 501 -18.91 33.55 -0.25
C MET A 501 -18.59 32.08 -0.53
N LEU A 502 -17.53 31.79 -1.29
CA LEU A 502 -17.24 30.45 -1.81
C LEU A 502 -15.89 29.87 -1.37
N GLY A 503 -15.00 30.70 -0.82
CA GLY A 503 -13.66 30.31 -0.37
C GLY A 503 -12.62 30.13 -1.48
N TYR A 504 -12.99 30.32 -2.75
CA TYR A 504 -12.13 30.08 -3.91
C TYR A 504 -11.86 31.36 -4.70
N ASP A 505 -10.60 31.56 -5.08
CA ASP A 505 -10.20 32.66 -5.96
C ASP A 505 -10.29 32.29 -7.44
N ILE A 506 -11.42 32.63 -8.06
CA ILE A 506 -11.73 32.33 -9.46
C ILE A 506 -11.37 33.47 -10.44
N ARG A 507 -10.73 34.55 -9.96
CA ARG A 507 -10.49 35.80 -10.73
C ARG A 507 -9.64 35.60 -11.96
N GLU A 508 -8.69 34.68 -11.87
CA GLU A 508 -7.69 34.44 -12.90
C GLU A 508 -8.22 33.52 -14.00
N ILE A 509 -9.41 32.92 -13.82
CA ILE A 509 -10.03 32.05 -14.81
C ILE A 509 -10.81 32.88 -15.83
N LYS A 510 -10.34 32.92 -17.08
CA LYS A 510 -10.88 33.81 -18.11
C LYS A 510 -11.89 33.15 -19.03
N ASP A 511 -11.78 31.85 -19.25
CA ASP A 511 -12.67 31.13 -20.16
C ASP A 511 -12.93 29.68 -19.72
N VAL A 512 -13.88 29.04 -20.40
CA VAL A 512 -14.29 27.66 -20.11
C VAL A 512 -13.17 26.65 -20.40
N SER A 513 -12.30 26.93 -21.38
CA SER A 513 -11.22 26.03 -21.78
C SER A 513 -10.12 25.92 -20.72
N GLU A 514 -9.95 26.94 -19.87
CA GLU A 514 -9.00 26.87 -18.76
C GLU A 514 -9.38 25.80 -17.70
N TRP A 515 -10.65 25.41 -17.63
CA TRP A 515 -11.12 24.28 -16.83
C TRP A 515 -10.75 22.93 -17.44
N GLU A 516 -10.47 22.86 -18.74
CA GLU A 516 -9.99 21.65 -19.39
C GLU A 516 -8.59 21.32 -18.82
N GLY A 517 -8.45 20.11 -18.29
CA GLY A 517 -7.21 19.67 -17.63
C GLY A 517 -6.92 20.36 -16.28
N MET A 518 -7.87 21.10 -15.68
CA MET A 518 -7.67 21.70 -14.35
C MET A 518 -7.32 20.65 -13.29
N GLU A 519 -7.95 19.47 -13.35
CA GLU A 519 -7.62 18.34 -12.47
C GLU A 519 -6.16 17.90 -12.66
N LEU A 520 -5.68 17.79 -13.90
CA LEU A 520 -4.27 17.44 -14.19
C LEU A 520 -3.30 18.51 -13.66
N LYS A 521 -3.66 19.79 -13.79
CA LYS A 521 -2.87 20.90 -13.22
C LYS A 521 -2.83 20.83 -11.70
N LEU A 522 -3.95 20.53 -11.04
CA LEU A 522 -4.01 20.32 -9.59
C LEU A 522 -3.13 19.15 -9.15
N LEU A 523 -3.19 18.01 -9.85
CA LEU A 523 -2.34 16.86 -9.53
C LEU A 523 -0.86 17.18 -9.73
N SER A 524 -0.52 17.92 -10.78
CA SER A 524 0.84 18.40 -10.99
C SER A 524 1.29 19.36 -9.88
N ALA A 525 0.40 20.21 -9.38
CA ALA A 525 0.68 21.11 -8.27
C ALA A 525 0.83 20.36 -6.93
N LEU A 526 0.00 19.34 -6.67
CA LEU A 526 0.14 18.47 -5.50
C LEU A 526 1.46 17.69 -5.54
N LYS A 527 1.83 17.16 -6.71
CA LYS A 527 3.12 16.52 -6.92
C LYS A 527 4.28 17.50 -6.74
N GLY A 528 4.16 18.71 -7.31
CA GLY A 528 5.17 19.76 -7.15
C GLY A 528 5.30 20.24 -5.70
N PHE A 529 4.21 20.29 -4.94
CA PHE A 529 4.22 20.60 -3.50
C PHE A 529 4.96 19.50 -2.73
N ALA A 530 4.58 18.25 -2.99
CA ALA A 530 5.21 17.07 -2.42
C ALA A 530 6.73 17.06 -2.69
N GLU A 531 7.18 17.45 -3.89
CA GLU A 531 8.58 17.59 -4.27
C GLU A 531 9.26 18.83 -3.63
N ALA A 532 8.59 19.98 -3.60
CA ALA A 532 9.16 21.23 -3.10
C ALA A 532 9.29 21.24 -1.56
N ALA A 533 8.36 20.61 -0.84
CA ALA A 533 8.46 20.38 0.61
C ALA A 533 9.74 19.61 0.99
N GLN A 534 10.33 18.89 0.03
CA GLN A 534 11.60 18.17 0.21
C GLN A 534 12.82 19.11 0.20
N THR A 535 12.72 20.28 -0.43
CA THR A 535 13.87 21.15 -0.75
C THR A 535 14.08 22.29 0.27
N VAL A 536 13.01 22.84 0.85
CA VAL A 536 13.08 24.03 1.74
C VAL A 536 13.67 23.75 3.12
N ASN A 537 13.61 22.50 3.62
CA ASN A 537 14.01 22.16 4.98
C ASN A 537 15.54 22.00 5.24
N GLY A 538 16.41 22.67 4.47
CA GLY A 538 17.80 23.09 4.79
C GLY A 538 18.86 22.07 5.28
N THR A 539 18.52 21.18 6.19
CA THR A 539 19.37 20.16 6.83
C THR A 539 18.62 18.84 7.05
N GLY A 540 17.31 18.79 6.73
CA GLY A 540 16.41 17.64 6.90
C GLY A 540 16.05 16.89 5.61
N LYS A 541 17.03 16.75 4.71
CA LYS A 541 16.91 16.45 3.26
C LYS A 541 16.36 15.07 2.83
N ARG A 542 15.85 14.19 3.71
CA ARG A 542 15.38 12.85 3.27
C ARG A 542 14.11 12.32 3.94
N LEU A 543 13.82 12.73 5.18
CA LEU A 543 12.67 12.22 5.93
C LEU A 543 11.34 12.31 5.15
N PHE A 544 11.07 13.49 4.58
CA PHE A 544 9.80 13.77 3.91
C PHE A 544 9.73 13.34 2.45
N ALA A 545 10.84 12.87 1.85
CA ALA A 545 10.86 12.48 0.43
C ALA A 545 10.03 11.22 0.17
N ASP A 546 10.05 10.29 1.13
CA ASP A 546 9.28 9.05 1.06
C ASP A 546 7.79 9.31 1.32
N ASP A 547 7.46 10.16 2.32
CA ASP A 547 6.08 10.46 2.72
C ASP A 547 5.33 11.27 1.64
N ALA A 548 6.02 12.18 0.93
CA ALA A 548 5.43 12.94 -0.18
C ALA A 548 5.07 12.05 -1.37
N ALA A 549 5.99 11.14 -1.73
CA ALA A 549 5.77 10.17 -2.77
C ALA A 549 4.65 9.19 -2.38
N ALA A 550 4.59 8.79 -1.11
CA ALA A 550 3.54 7.93 -0.57
C ALA A 550 2.16 8.62 -0.58
N GLY A 551 2.05 9.84 -0.08
CA GLY A 551 0.80 10.62 -0.05
C GLY A 551 0.24 10.88 -1.46
N PHE A 552 1.09 11.26 -2.42
CA PHE A 552 0.67 11.41 -3.81
C PHE A 552 0.30 10.08 -4.48
N ALA A 553 1.08 9.02 -4.25
CA ALA A 553 0.75 7.69 -4.76
C ALA A 553 -0.61 7.21 -4.22
N PHE A 554 -0.91 7.46 -2.95
CA PHE A 554 -2.19 7.16 -2.34
C PHE A 554 -3.34 7.92 -3.03
N ILE A 555 -3.18 9.21 -3.30
CA ILE A 555 -4.18 10.00 -4.06
C ILE A 555 -4.38 9.41 -5.48
N ASP A 556 -3.30 9.03 -6.17
CA ASP A 556 -3.38 8.40 -7.50
C ASP A 556 -4.21 7.09 -7.45
N LEU A 557 -4.00 6.26 -6.43
CA LEU A 557 -4.76 5.01 -6.26
C LEU A 557 -6.22 5.24 -5.90
N CYS A 558 -6.52 6.24 -5.06
CA CYS A 558 -7.90 6.56 -4.67
C CYS A 558 -8.77 7.08 -5.82
N ARG A 559 -8.14 7.65 -6.86
CA ARG A 559 -8.84 8.22 -8.04
C ARG A 559 -9.14 7.20 -9.13
N LYS A 560 -8.57 6.00 -9.05
CA LYS A 560 -8.77 4.96 -10.08
C LYS A 560 -10.04 4.16 -9.82
N CYS A 561 -10.63 3.68 -10.91
CA CYS A 561 -11.59 2.60 -10.89
C CYS A 561 -10.89 1.26 -11.18
N TYR A 562 -11.47 0.19 -10.64
CA TYR A 562 -10.92 -1.16 -10.65
C TYR A 562 -11.93 -2.18 -11.17
N ASP A 563 -11.46 -3.24 -11.83
CA ASP A 563 -12.32 -4.36 -12.23
C ASP A 563 -12.56 -5.33 -11.07
N VAL A 564 -11.59 -5.41 -10.17
CA VAL A 564 -11.61 -6.30 -9.01
C VAL A 564 -11.15 -5.56 -7.77
N VAL A 565 -11.87 -5.72 -6.66
CA VAL A 565 -11.43 -5.30 -5.33
C VAL A 565 -11.40 -6.53 -4.45
N LEU A 566 -10.27 -6.85 -3.84
CA LEU A 566 -10.09 -8.02 -2.98
C LEU A 566 -9.57 -7.57 -1.62
N MET A 567 -10.23 -7.97 -0.52
CA MET A 567 -9.90 -7.43 0.79
C MET A 567 -10.12 -8.40 1.96
N ASN A 568 -9.28 -8.22 2.98
CA ASN A 568 -9.54 -8.59 4.37
C ASN A 568 -9.51 -7.29 5.19
N PRO A 569 -10.58 -6.48 5.16
CA PRO A 569 -10.55 -5.16 5.74
C PRO A 569 -10.52 -5.23 7.28
N PRO A 570 -10.05 -4.17 7.96
CA PRO A 570 -10.22 -4.07 9.39
C PRO A 570 -11.72 -4.10 9.75
N PHE A 571 -12.04 -4.68 10.90
CA PHE A 571 -13.40 -4.78 11.41
C PHE A 571 -13.51 -4.17 12.82
N GLY A 572 -14.74 -3.81 13.22
CA GLY A 572 -15.04 -3.12 14.46
C GLY A 572 -14.98 -1.59 14.35
N GLU A 573 -14.64 -0.91 15.45
CA GLU A 573 -14.66 0.56 15.51
C GLU A 573 -13.45 1.21 14.84
N ALA A 574 -13.70 2.37 14.20
CA ALA A 574 -12.67 3.28 13.70
C ALA A 574 -11.77 3.83 14.83
N ALA A 575 -10.55 4.25 14.46
CA ALA A 575 -9.66 4.94 15.37
C ALA A 575 -10.28 6.27 15.84
N ALA A 576 -9.94 6.70 17.05
CA ALA A 576 -10.57 7.87 17.68
C ALA A 576 -10.53 9.15 16.83
N GLY A 577 -9.43 9.41 16.09
CA GLY A 577 -9.28 10.60 15.24
C GLY A 577 -10.11 10.55 13.94
N SER A 578 -10.39 9.36 13.42
CA SER A 578 -11.20 9.15 12.20
C SER A 578 -12.66 8.77 12.47
N LYS A 579 -13.04 8.44 13.71
CA LYS A 579 -14.38 7.93 14.06
C LYS A 579 -15.51 8.87 13.62
N GLN A 580 -15.37 10.17 13.87
CA GLN A 580 -16.39 11.14 13.47
C GLN A 580 -16.48 11.27 11.94
N TYR A 581 -15.33 11.35 11.27
CA TYR A 581 -15.28 11.39 9.81
C TYR A 581 -16.00 10.18 9.17
N ILE A 582 -15.74 8.97 9.66
CA ILE A 582 -16.41 7.75 9.17
C ILE A 582 -17.91 7.80 9.46
N ALA A 583 -18.33 8.31 10.63
CA ALA A 583 -19.75 8.42 10.95
C ALA A 583 -20.51 9.38 10.02
N ASP A 584 -19.85 10.45 9.58
CA ASP A 584 -20.43 11.47 8.71
C ASP A 584 -20.41 11.03 7.24
N GLU A 585 -19.29 10.48 6.77
CA GLU A 585 -19.12 10.13 5.36
C GLU A 585 -19.72 8.77 4.98
N TYR A 586 -19.85 7.84 5.93
CA TYR A 586 -20.34 6.49 5.71
C TYR A 586 -21.61 6.22 6.52
N GLU A 587 -22.57 7.15 6.53
CA GLU A 587 -23.76 7.10 7.37
C GLU A 587 -24.51 5.74 7.32
N ARG A 588 -24.54 5.11 6.14
CA ARG A 588 -25.24 3.84 5.86
C ARG A 588 -24.47 2.59 6.31
N SER A 589 -23.16 2.72 6.56
CA SER A 589 -22.25 1.62 6.87
C SER A 589 -21.33 1.88 8.08
N LYS A 590 -21.47 3.02 8.77
CA LYS A 590 -20.64 3.48 9.90
C LYS A 590 -20.53 2.56 11.11
N ASN A 591 -21.40 1.56 11.20
CA ASN A 591 -21.51 0.71 12.39
C ASN A 591 -20.35 -0.31 12.51
N ASP A 592 -19.63 -0.58 11.43
CA ASP A 592 -18.42 -1.40 11.43
C ASP A 592 -17.51 -0.99 10.26
N LEU A 593 -16.20 -0.88 10.50
CA LEU A 593 -15.22 -0.57 9.46
C LEU A 593 -15.34 -1.51 8.25
N ALA A 594 -15.61 -2.80 8.46
CA ALA A 594 -15.77 -3.76 7.36
C ALA A 594 -16.91 -3.36 6.42
N SER A 595 -18.02 -2.83 6.96
CA SER A 595 -19.14 -2.34 6.15
C SER A 595 -18.74 -1.09 5.33
N ALA A 596 -18.01 -0.16 5.95
CA ALA A 596 -17.51 1.05 5.27
C ALA A 596 -16.52 0.71 4.14
N PHE A 597 -15.63 -0.28 4.36
CA PHE A 597 -14.70 -0.77 3.34
C PHE A 597 -15.43 -1.41 2.15
N ILE A 598 -16.53 -2.13 2.37
CA ILE A 598 -17.34 -2.69 1.28
C ILE A 598 -18.00 -1.58 0.47
N GLU A 599 -18.62 -0.59 1.12
CA GLU A 599 -19.21 0.57 0.44
C GLU A 599 -18.16 1.32 -0.41
N MET A 600 -16.99 1.59 0.19
CA MET A 600 -15.84 2.20 -0.45
C MET A 600 -15.35 1.38 -1.65
N GLY A 601 -15.23 0.06 -1.51
CA GLY A 601 -14.78 -0.85 -2.55
C GLY A 601 -15.76 -0.92 -3.73
N LEU A 602 -17.06 -1.02 -3.45
CA LEU A 602 -18.11 -0.98 -4.49
C LEU A 602 -18.09 0.34 -5.26
N LYS A 603 -17.88 1.46 -4.57
CA LYS A 603 -17.76 2.77 -5.24
C LYS A 603 -16.60 2.79 -6.24
N ARG A 604 -15.46 2.19 -5.90
CA ARG A 604 -14.24 2.12 -6.74
C ARG A 604 -14.27 1.05 -7.82
N LEU A 605 -15.27 0.18 -7.85
CA LEU A 605 -15.40 -0.80 -8.92
C LEU A 605 -15.93 -0.16 -10.22
N GLU A 606 -15.43 -0.62 -11.35
CA GLU A 606 -16.09 -0.46 -12.65
C GLU A 606 -17.47 -1.14 -12.63
N ARG A 607 -18.38 -0.70 -13.51
CA ARG A 607 -19.68 -1.37 -13.65
C ARG A 607 -19.45 -2.84 -14.02
N ARG A 608 -20.13 -3.77 -13.33
CA ARG A 608 -19.89 -5.22 -13.39
C ARG A 608 -18.52 -5.70 -12.91
N GLY A 609 -17.76 -4.87 -12.20
CA GLY A 609 -16.59 -5.31 -11.46
C GLY A 609 -16.96 -6.18 -10.26
N TYR A 610 -15.99 -6.93 -9.72
CA TYR A 610 -16.21 -7.85 -8.60
C TYR A 610 -15.48 -7.41 -7.33
N LEU A 611 -16.22 -7.38 -6.21
CA LEU A 611 -15.65 -7.19 -4.88
C LEU A 611 -15.63 -8.55 -4.17
N GLY A 612 -14.45 -9.07 -3.87
CA GLY A 612 -14.27 -10.24 -3.00
C GLY A 612 -13.81 -9.81 -1.61
N ALA A 613 -14.51 -10.22 -0.56
CA ALA A 613 -14.15 -9.86 0.81
C ALA A 613 -14.27 -11.03 1.77
N ILE A 614 -13.37 -11.10 2.73
CA ILE A 614 -13.58 -11.84 3.99
C ILE A 614 -13.79 -10.81 5.11
N THR A 615 -14.91 -10.90 5.82
CA THR A 615 -15.24 -9.98 6.91
C THR A 615 -15.82 -10.73 8.10
N THR A 616 -16.05 -10.03 9.22
CA THR A 616 -17.00 -10.54 10.21
C THR A 616 -18.34 -10.84 9.54
N ARG A 617 -18.95 -11.98 9.88
CA ARG A 617 -20.27 -12.35 9.32
C ARG A 617 -21.40 -11.52 9.92
N THR A 618 -21.18 -10.88 11.07
CA THR A 618 -22.21 -10.16 11.85
C THR A 618 -22.90 -9.04 11.07
N ILE A 619 -22.21 -8.40 10.12
CA ILE A 619 -22.77 -7.34 9.27
C ILE A 619 -23.95 -7.84 8.42
N PHE A 620 -24.06 -9.16 8.19
CA PHE A 620 -25.16 -9.76 7.45
C PHE A 620 -26.40 -10.11 8.30
N PHE A 621 -26.29 -10.07 9.64
CA PHE A 621 -27.36 -10.57 10.52
C PHE A 621 -27.86 -9.54 11.55
N LEU A 622 -26.99 -8.66 12.04
CA LEU A 622 -27.37 -7.69 13.06
C LEU A 622 -28.31 -6.61 12.49
N SER A 623 -29.30 -6.21 13.28
CA SER A 623 -30.29 -5.18 12.90
C SER A 623 -29.67 -3.80 12.71
N SER A 624 -28.58 -3.50 13.40
CA SER A 624 -27.80 -2.27 13.20
C SER A 624 -27.26 -2.14 11.76
N HIS A 625 -27.10 -3.24 11.02
CA HIS A 625 -26.59 -3.23 9.64
C HIS A 625 -27.68 -3.35 8.57
N THR A 626 -28.97 -3.13 8.92
CA THR A 626 -30.07 -3.23 7.93
C THR A 626 -29.90 -2.26 6.77
N ARG A 627 -29.56 -0.99 7.02
CA ARG A 627 -29.33 0.00 5.94
C ARG A 627 -28.18 -0.41 5.03
N PHE A 628 -27.07 -0.91 5.58
CA PHE A 628 -25.97 -1.46 4.80
C PHE A 628 -26.43 -2.57 3.85
N ARG A 629 -27.21 -3.55 4.34
CA ARG A 629 -27.71 -4.65 3.50
C ARG A 629 -28.68 -4.17 2.42
N GLU A 630 -29.69 -3.40 2.80
CA GLU A 630 -30.78 -3.01 1.89
C GLU A 630 -30.37 -1.92 0.92
N GLU A 631 -29.52 -0.97 1.34
CA GLU A 631 -29.16 0.19 0.52
C GLU A 631 -27.87 -0.03 -0.28
N ILE A 632 -26.99 -0.93 0.16
CA ILE A 632 -25.68 -1.14 -0.49
C ILE A 632 -25.64 -2.54 -1.11
N VAL A 633 -25.68 -3.59 -0.29
CA VAL A 633 -25.48 -4.97 -0.77
C VAL A 633 -26.56 -5.41 -1.77
N LEU A 634 -27.82 -5.00 -1.58
CA LEU A 634 -28.95 -5.41 -2.42
C LEU A 634 -29.35 -4.41 -3.52
N LYS A 635 -28.92 -3.14 -3.41
CA LYS A 635 -29.26 -2.09 -4.40
C LYS A 635 -28.10 -1.71 -5.31
N GLU A 636 -26.88 -1.62 -4.76
CA GLU A 636 -25.69 -1.20 -5.49
C GLU A 636 -24.85 -2.39 -5.97
N ALA A 637 -25.14 -3.59 -5.48
CA ALA A 637 -24.44 -4.81 -5.83
C ALA A 637 -25.37 -6.03 -5.97
N LYS A 638 -24.84 -7.10 -6.55
CA LYS A 638 -25.46 -8.43 -6.63
C LYS A 638 -24.54 -9.47 -5.98
N PRO A 639 -24.98 -10.22 -4.96
CA PRO A 639 -24.21 -11.34 -4.44
C PRO A 639 -24.01 -12.42 -5.50
N VAL A 640 -22.76 -12.85 -5.68
CA VAL A 640 -22.35 -13.86 -6.67
C VAL A 640 -22.13 -15.20 -5.99
N VAL A 641 -21.31 -15.20 -4.93
CA VAL A 641 -21.06 -16.36 -4.07
C VAL A 641 -20.94 -15.91 -2.62
N PHE A 642 -21.35 -16.77 -1.69
CA PHE A 642 -21.27 -16.52 -0.25
C PHE A 642 -20.92 -17.82 0.48
N ALA A 643 -19.91 -17.76 1.34
CA ALA A 643 -19.50 -18.84 2.22
C ALA A 643 -19.45 -18.34 3.67
N ASP A 644 -20.34 -18.87 4.52
CA ASP A 644 -20.23 -18.69 5.98
C ASP A 644 -19.20 -19.68 6.50
N LEU A 645 -18.09 -19.17 7.07
CA LEU A 645 -16.96 -19.98 7.49
C LEU A 645 -16.92 -20.22 9.00
N GLY A 646 -17.72 -19.49 9.79
CA GLY A 646 -17.73 -19.58 11.24
C GLY A 646 -16.40 -19.15 11.91
N PHE A 647 -16.06 -19.81 13.02
CA PHE A 647 -14.88 -19.51 13.85
C PHE A 647 -13.58 -20.19 13.37
N GLY A 648 -12.43 -19.62 13.74
CA GLY A 648 -11.12 -20.26 13.61
C GLY A 648 -10.44 -20.11 12.25
N VAL A 649 -10.97 -19.23 11.39
CA VAL A 649 -10.41 -18.92 10.06
C VAL A 649 -9.27 -17.90 10.17
N LEU A 650 -9.52 -16.79 10.86
CA LEU A 650 -8.52 -15.77 11.18
C LEU A 650 -7.99 -16.02 12.60
N ASP A 651 -6.78 -15.54 12.92
CA ASP A 651 -6.21 -15.55 14.28
C ASP A 651 -6.92 -14.52 15.20
N ALA A 652 -8.25 -14.55 15.21
CA ALA A 652 -9.17 -13.62 15.88
C ALA A 652 -10.38 -14.37 16.46
N MET A 653 -10.92 -13.86 17.57
CA MET A 653 -12.18 -14.35 18.16
C MET A 653 -13.38 -13.75 17.42
N VAL A 654 -13.53 -14.08 16.14
CA VAL A 654 -14.59 -13.56 15.26
C VAL A 654 -15.09 -14.68 14.34
N GLU A 655 -16.38 -14.66 14.03
CA GLU A 655 -16.96 -15.51 13.00
C GLU A 655 -16.89 -14.80 11.65
N THR A 656 -16.44 -15.51 10.63
CA THR A 656 -16.13 -14.90 9.33
C THR A 656 -17.01 -15.42 8.22
N ALA A 657 -17.25 -14.57 7.23
CA ALA A 657 -17.84 -14.96 5.95
C ALA A 657 -16.94 -14.47 4.81
N ALA A 658 -16.83 -15.27 3.75
CA ALA A 658 -16.15 -14.91 2.51
C ALA A 658 -17.15 -14.87 1.36
N TYR A 659 -17.18 -13.79 0.60
CA TYR A 659 -18.21 -13.57 -0.44
C TYR A 659 -17.68 -12.70 -1.57
N VAL A 660 -18.35 -12.81 -2.73
CA VAL A 660 -18.11 -11.96 -3.89
C VAL A 660 -19.40 -11.24 -4.27
N LEU A 661 -19.30 -9.94 -4.51
CA LEU A 661 -20.37 -9.05 -4.98
C LEU A 661 -20.02 -8.53 -6.39
N GLU A 662 -20.98 -8.50 -7.31
CA GLU A 662 -20.86 -7.81 -8.60
C GLU A 662 -21.48 -6.41 -8.48
N LYS A 663 -20.78 -5.36 -8.93
CA LYS A 663 -21.35 -4.01 -8.98
C LYS A 663 -22.42 -3.90 -10.08
N VAL A 664 -23.58 -3.35 -9.73
CA VAL A 664 -24.72 -3.14 -10.65
C VAL A 664 -24.46 -1.99 -11.63
#